data_AF-A0AAW2RJ20-F1
#
_entry.id   AF-A0AAW2RJ20-F1
#
_cell.length_a   1.000
_cell.length_b   1.000
_cell.length_c   1.000
_cell.angle_alpha   90.00
_cell.angle_beta   90.00
_cell.angle_gamma   90.00
#
_symmetry.space_group_name_H-M   'P 1'
#
loop_
_entity.id
_entity.type
_entity.pdbx_description
1 polymer ?
#
loop_
_entity_poly.entity_id
_entity_poly.type
_entity_poly.pdbx_seq_one_letter_code
_entity_poly.pdbx_strand_id
1 'polypeptide(L)'
;MDESGIAANVARAIATALDWTSTPDARAAAHSYLESIKAGDTHVLANTSFLLVKRDWSSEIRLHAFKMLQLLERHYGAAIMEASRQQMDIAKQHGAAVVAAVNAVNAYAEWAPLPDLAKYGIIYGCGFLLTSPDFRVHACEFFKLVSPRKRPVDASSDFDSAMRSVFEVLMNVTKDFFMKSSSGGSSESEFEFAEYICESLVSLGSTNLQCIAADSTVLSFYLQQMLGFFQHSKLALHYQSLLFWLSLMRDLMSKSKTALTDGLNTGMGQADNEKRKMLALVTDDVCCAILDTSFQRMLMKEKVHPGTAPAVGTLELWSDDFDSKVDFSQYRSRLLELIRFIAFHKPLVAAAKVSERITEVIKSFMLVLLPTKLLRAIHALWSPSVTQALPGEMRAAMLMSDVEKASLLGEGKTKLPKGALTFHDGSQFDISREAYSEPNEADIRNWLRGIRDSGYSILGLSATLGDSFFRCVDPHSVILALMENVQHMEFRHIKQLVHLALVPLVKFCPSDLWDAWLEKLLHPLFLHVWQALTSSWSSLLREGKAKVPDLHGVLAGSDLKVEVMEEKLLRDLTREICSLCSVLAAPGLNAAVPSLEQAGQVSQMDDSSMRDLAAFASTSMVGEAMSKVTSLCGLVILLAISTDNAELREFVCKDLFSAIIQGLTLESNSIISAELVGLCREIFIYLSNRNPSPRQILLSLPCITLQDLLAFEEALSKTGSPKEQKQHMKSLLIMATGNKLKALATQKAVNVITNVTIQWLRNSDKEADLFFIGANP
;
A
#
# COMPACT_ATOMS: atom_id res chain seq x y z
N MET A 1 -18.09 55.86 -31.31
CA MET A 1 -17.98 55.40 -32.71
C MET A 1 -17.90 53.88 -32.67
N ASP A 2 -18.62 53.20 -33.55
CA ASP A 2 -18.72 51.74 -33.54
C ASP A 2 -17.37 51.08 -33.88
N GLU A 3 -16.81 50.29 -32.96
CA GLU A 3 -15.49 49.67 -33.09
C GLU A 3 -15.42 48.70 -34.29
N SER A 4 -16.56 48.12 -34.68
CA SER A 4 -16.70 47.30 -35.89
C SER A 4 -16.46 48.11 -37.18
N GLY A 5 -16.87 49.38 -37.19
CA GLY A 5 -16.69 50.28 -38.33
C GLY A 5 -15.24 50.66 -38.59
N ILE A 6 -14.44 50.79 -37.53
CA ILE A 6 -13.00 51.10 -37.64
C ILE A 6 -12.25 49.90 -38.22
N ALA A 7 -12.56 48.68 -37.76
CA ALA A 7 -11.99 47.46 -38.31
C ALA A 7 -12.31 47.30 -39.81
N ALA A 8 -13.56 47.52 -40.23
CA ALA A 8 -13.92 47.47 -41.64
C ALA A 8 -13.17 48.52 -42.51
N ASN A 9 -12.89 49.70 -41.96
CA ASN A 9 -12.15 50.75 -42.65
C ASN A 9 -10.65 50.43 -42.75
N VAL A 10 -10.06 49.85 -41.71
CA VAL A 10 -8.67 49.39 -41.73
C VAL A 10 -8.49 48.20 -42.67
N ALA A 11 -9.43 47.24 -42.70
CA ALA A 11 -9.45 46.15 -43.68
C ALA A 11 -9.45 46.68 -45.12
N ARG A 12 -10.30 47.68 -45.38
CA ARG A 12 -10.40 48.33 -46.71
C ARG A 12 -9.11 49.06 -47.07
N ALA A 13 -8.51 49.79 -46.13
CA ALA A 13 -7.23 50.45 -46.35
C ALA A 13 -6.09 49.46 -46.63
N ILE A 14 -6.05 48.32 -45.93
CA ILE A 14 -5.09 47.25 -46.20
C ILE A 14 -5.29 46.67 -47.61
N ALA A 15 -6.54 46.38 -48.00
CA ALA A 15 -6.86 45.87 -49.33
C ALA A 15 -6.46 46.86 -50.43
N THR A 16 -6.76 48.15 -50.27
CA THR A 16 -6.38 49.20 -51.22
C THR A 16 -4.87 49.41 -51.31
N ALA A 17 -4.14 49.28 -50.19
CA ALA A 17 -2.68 49.41 -50.19
C ALA A 17 -1.97 48.26 -50.92
N LEU A 18 -2.56 47.05 -50.92
CA LEU A 18 -2.01 45.83 -51.50
C LEU A 18 -2.46 45.58 -52.95
N ASP A 19 -3.53 46.23 -53.39
CA ASP A 19 -4.06 46.11 -54.75
C ASP A 19 -3.21 46.89 -55.77
N TRP A 20 -2.66 46.17 -56.74
CA TRP A 20 -1.82 46.74 -57.80
C TRP A 20 -2.61 47.55 -58.83
N THR A 21 -3.94 47.35 -58.90
CA THR A 21 -4.84 48.11 -59.78
C THR A 21 -5.27 49.46 -59.20
N SER A 22 -5.01 49.68 -57.90
CA SER A 22 -5.33 50.92 -57.20
C SER A 22 -4.38 52.07 -57.56
N THR A 23 -4.93 53.28 -57.70
CA THR A 23 -4.16 54.48 -58.10
C THR A 23 -3.06 54.81 -57.07
N PRO A 24 -1.93 55.40 -57.50
CA PRO A 24 -0.85 55.79 -56.59
C PRO A 24 -1.33 56.69 -55.44
N ASP A 25 -2.25 57.62 -55.71
CA ASP A 25 -2.81 58.52 -54.70
C ASP A 25 -3.71 57.78 -53.69
N ALA A 26 -4.51 56.81 -54.15
CA ALA A 26 -5.33 55.97 -53.26
C ALA A 26 -4.46 55.08 -52.35
N ARG A 27 -3.34 54.55 -52.87
CA ARG A 27 -2.38 53.79 -52.07
C ARG A 27 -1.64 54.68 -51.06
N ALA A 28 -1.29 55.91 -51.42
CA ALA A 28 -0.68 56.87 -50.51
C ALA A 28 -1.65 57.29 -49.39
N ALA A 29 -2.91 57.55 -49.71
CA ALA A 29 -3.95 57.87 -48.73
C ALA A 29 -4.24 56.68 -47.79
N ALA A 30 -4.31 55.47 -48.33
CA ALA A 30 -4.44 54.24 -47.53
C ALA A 30 -3.25 54.04 -46.59
N HIS A 31 -2.02 54.27 -47.07
CA HIS A 31 -0.83 54.15 -46.25
C HIS A 31 -0.79 55.20 -45.12
N SER A 32 -1.12 56.46 -45.43
CA SER A 32 -1.20 57.55 -44.44
C SER A 32 -2.26 57.26 -43.37
N TYR A 33 -3.41 56.71 -43.76
CA TYR A 33 -4.45 56.27 -42.83
C TYR A 33 -3.99 55.10 -41.94
N LEU A 34 -3.27 54.11 -42.49
CA LEU A 34 -2.71 53.02 -41.69
C LEU A 34 -1.65 53.52 -40.70
N GLU A 35 -0.82 54.49 -41.09
CA GLU A 35 0.15 55.11 -40.18
C GLU A 35 -0.52 55.95 -39.08
N SER A 36 -1.64 56.62 -39.37
CA SER A 36 -2.39 57.35 -38.34
C SER A 36 -3.06 56.43 -37.32
N ILE A 37 -3.50 55.23 -37.72
CA ILE A 37 -4.00 54.20 -36.80
C ILE A 37 -2.87 53.60 -35.97
N LYS A 38 -1.67 53.39 -36.55
CA LYS A 38 -0.48 52.92 -35.81
C LYS A 38 0.06 53.95 -34.82
N ALA A 39 -0.10 55.24 -35.09
CA ALA A 39 0.33 56.35 -34.24
C ALA A 39 -0.77 56.90 -33.30
N GLY A 40 -2.00 56.38 -33.43
CA GLY A 40 -3.19 56.87 -32.72
C GLY A 40 -3.44 56.19 -31.37
N ASP A 41 -4.70 56.21 -30.94
CA ASP A 41 -5.15 55.62 -29.66
C ASP A 41 -4.85 54.12 -29.59
N THR A 42 -4.09 53.72 -28.57
CA THR A 42 -3.62 52.35 -28.33
C THR A 42 -4.76 51.35 -28.10
N HIS A 43 -5.89 51.79 -27.53
CA HIS A 43 -7.06 50.93 -27.33
C HIS A 43 -7.73 50.60 -28.68
N VAL A 44 -7.82 51.61 -29.56
CA VAL A 44 -8.36 51.45 -30.92
C VAL A 44 -7.45 50.55 -31.76
N LEU A 45 -6.14 50.72 -31.65
CA LEU A 45 -5.15 49.87 -32.32
C LEU A 45 -5.27 48.39 -31.93
N ALA A 46 -5.37 48.10 -30.63
CA ALA A 46 -5.48 46.73 -30.11
C ALA A 46 -6.82 46.08 -30.49
N ASN A 47 -7.95 46.79 -30.29
CA ASN A 47 -9.27 46.27 -30.64
C ASN A 47 -9.45 46.08 -32.16
N THR A 48 -8.89 46.99 -32.96
CA THR A 48 -8.91 46.86 -34.42
C THR A 48 -8.07 45.67 -34.88
N SER A 49 -6.89 45.47 -34.27
CA SER A 49 -6.05 44.28 -34.53
C SER A 49 -6.78 42.99 -34.12
N PHE A 50 -7.52 42.98 -33.01
CA PHE A 50 -8.32 41.82 -32.57
C PHE A 50 -9.45 41.47 -33.55
N LEU A 51 -10.19 42.46 -34.06
CA LEU A 51 -11.31 42.26 -34.98
C LEU A 51 -10.89 41.84 -36.39
N LEU A 52 -9.76 42.38 -36.87
CA LEU A 52 -9.23 42.11 -38.22
C LEU A 52 -8.63 40.72 -38.38
N VAL A 53 -8.31 40.05 -37.27
CA VAL A 53 -7.60 38.77 -37.32
C VAL A 53 -8.58 37.58 -37.12
N LYS A 54 -9.89 37.85 -36.96
CA LYS A 54 -10.96 36.84 -37.08
C LYS A 54 -10.96 36.14 -38.45
N ARG A 55 -11.43 34.88 -38.48
CA ARG A 55 -11.39 33.99 -39.65
C ARG A 55 -12.16 34.47 -40.88
N ASP A 56 -13.01 35.48 -40.70
CA ASP A 56 -13.86 36.04 -41.76
C ASP A 56 -13.09 36.95 -42.75
N TRP A 57 -11.83 37.30 -42.44
CA TRP A 57 -11.00 38.20 -43.25
C TRP A 57 -9.88 37.48 -44.03
N SER A 58 -9.41 38.10 -45.13
CA SER A 58 -8.40 37.50 -46.02
C SER A 58 -7.04 37.29 -45.33
N SER A 59 -6.23 36.35 -45.83
CA SER A 59 -4.90 36.06 -45.31
C SER A 59 -3.96 37.27 -45.30
N GLU A 60 -4.06 38.19 -46.28
CA GLU A 60 -3.21 39.39 -46.31
C GLU A 60 -3.59 40.41 -45.22
N ILE A 61 -4.88 40.54 -44.92
CA ILE A 61 -5.39 41.43 -43.86
C ILE A 61 -4.94 40.92 -42.50
N ARG A 62 -5.03 39.60 -42.29
CA ARG A 62 -4.53 38.94 -41.07
C ARG A 62 -3.03 39.17 -40.88
N LEU A 63 -2.24 39.03 -41.95
CA LEU A 63 -0.78 39.26 -41.93
C LEU A 63 -0.40 40.71 -41.56
N HIS A 64 -1.17 41.69 -42.02
CA HIS A 64 -0.92 43.10 -41.69
C HIS A 64 -1.23 43.41 -40.22
N ALA A 65 -2.29 42.81 -39.67
CA ALA A 65 -2.61 42.94 -38.25
C ALA A 65 -1.61 42.19 -37.34
N PHE A 66 -0.99 41.11 -37.81
CA PHE A 66 0.19 40.53 -37.13
C PHE A 66 1.38 41.49 -37.06
N LYS A 67 1.63 42.29 -38.10
CA LYS A 67 2.66 43.35 -38.05
C LYS A 67 2.32 44.47 -37.07
N MET A 68 1.04 44.73 -36.80
CA MET A 68 0.62 45.70 -35.78
C MET A 68 0.90 45.19 -34.36
N LEU A 69 0.94 43.87 -34.14
CA LEU A 69 1.34 43.28 -32.86
C LEU A 69 2.85 43.42 -32.54
N GLN A 70 3.70 43.73 -33.54
CA GLN A 70 5.11 44.09 -33.31
C GLN A 70 5.28 45.44 -32.58
N LEU A 71 4.20 46.21 -32.37
CA LEU A 71 4.21 47.41 -31.52
C LEU A 71 4.33 47.09 -30.00
N LEU A 72 4.29 45.80 -29.63
CA LEU A 72 4.45 45.32 -28.26
C LEU A 72 5.80 45.71 -27.64
N GLU A 73 6.92 45.60 -28.37
CA GLU A 73 8.23 46.02 -27.88
C GLU A 73 8.30 47.54 -27.65
N ARG A 74 7.67 48.32 -28.55
CA ARG A 74 7.63 49.79 -28.46
C ARG A 74 6.79 50.27 -27.28
N HIS A 75 5.62 49.68 -27.07
CA HIS A 75 4.75 50.02 -25.94
C HIS A 75 5.30 49.51 -24.61
N TYR A 76 5.97 48.35 -24.58
CA TYR A 76 6.67 47.89 -23.39
C TYR A 76 7.82 48.82 -23.00
N GLY A 77 8.66 49.23 -23.96
CA GLY A 77 9.71 50.22 -23.73
C GLY A 77 9.16 51.56 -23.23
N ALA A 78 8.06 52.03 -23.83
CA ALA A 78 7.38 53.25 -23.39
C ALA A 78 6.79 53.11 -21.97
N ALA A 79 6.18 51.97 -21.63
CA ALA A 79 5.66 51.71 -20.29
C ALA A 79 6.75 51.82 -19.22
N ILE A 80 7.93 51.22 -19.46
CA ILE A 80 9.07 51.29 -18.53
C ILE A 80 9.62 52.72 -18.44
N MET A 81 9.79 53.40 -19.58
CA MET A 81 10.30 54.77 -19.60
C MET A 81 9.37 55.72 -18.83
N GLU A 82 8.06 55.64 -19.06
CA GLU A 82 7.08 56.51 -18.39
C GLU A 82 6.90 56.14 -16.91
N ALA A 83 7.04 54.86 -16.55
CA ALA A 83 7.10 54.42 -15.15
C ALA A 83 8.33 55.02 -14.44
N SER A 84 9.50 55.05 -15.10
CA SER A 84 10.71 55.67 -14.55
C SER A 84 10.58 57.19 -14.37
N ARG A 85 9.69 57.83 -15.13
CA ARG A 85 9.34 59.26 -15.04
C ARG A 85 8.23 59.57 -14.03
N GLN A 86 7.76 58.57 -13.27
CA GLN A 86 6.63 58.67 -12.33
C GLN A 86 5.28 59.02 -12.97
N GLN A 87 5.14 58.88 -14.30
CA GLN A 87 3.88 59.11 -15.01
C GLN A 87 3.05 57.84 -15.04
N MET A 88 2.56 57.45 -13.86
CA MET A 88 1.92 56.14 -13.62
C MET A 88 0.67 55.90 -14.47
N ASP A 89 -0.10 56.93 -14.81
CA ASP A 89 -1.31 56.77 -15.63
C ASP A 89 -0.99 56.44 -17.09
N ILE A 90 0.07 57.03 -17.64
CA ILE A 90 0.54 56.76 -19.01
C ILE A 90 1.24 55.39 -19.05
N ALA A 91 2.02 55.07 -18.03
CA ALA A 91 2.63 53.74 -17.89
C ALA A 91 1.57 52.63 -17.81
N LYS A 92 0.46 52.86 -17.08
CA LYS A 92 -0.68 51.93 -17.02
C LYS A 92 -1.37 51.78 -18.38
N GLN A 93 -1.55 52.86 -19.14
CA GLN A 93 -2.14 52.78 -20.48
C GLN A 93 -1.26 51.97 -21.44
N HIS A 94 0.06 52.19 -21.43
CA HIS A 94 0.99 51.37 -22.20
C HIS A 94 1.03 49.92 -21.71
N GLY A 95 0.96 49.68 -20.40
CA GLY A 95 0.84 48.33 -19.83
C GLY A 95 -0.44 47.61 -20.28
N ALA A 96 -1.58 48.30 -20.29
CA ALA A 96 -2.85 47.76 -20.78
C ALA A 96 -2.76 47.42 -22.28
N ALA A 97 -2.08 48.25 -23.08
CA ALA A 97 -1.83 47.97 -24.49
C ALA A 97 -0.96 46.71 -24.68
N VAL A 98 0.08 46.51 -23.85
CA VAL A 98 0.90 45.30 -23.85
C VAL A 98 0.06 44.07 -23.51
N VAL A 99 -0.75 44.13 -22.45
CA VAL A 99 -1.65 43.02 -22.06
C VAL A 99 -2.64 42.68 -23.19
N ALA A 100 -3.29 43.69 -23.78
CA ALA A 100 -4.23 43.49 -24.88
C ALA A 100 -3.54 42.87 -26.11
N ALA A 101 -2.33 43.31 -26.43
CA ALA A 101 -1.54 42.74 -27.53
C ALA A 101 -1.14 41.28 -27.25
N VAL A 102 -0.71 40.93 -26.03
CA VAL A 102 -0.42 39.53 -25.67
C VAL A 102 -1.68 38.67 -25.73
N ASN A 103 -2.81 39.16 -25.24
CA ASN A 103 -4.08 38.43 -25.32
C ASN A 103 -4.53 38.21 -26.76
N ALA A 104 -4.30 39.19 -27.64
CA ALA A 104 -4.51 39.01 -29.07
C ALA A 104 -3.57 37.93 -29.63
N VAL A 105 -2.28 37.94 -29.29
CA VAL A 105 -1.33 36.88 -29.66
C VAL A 105 -1.79 35.50 -29.17
N ASN A 106 -2.30 35.39 -27.93
CA ASN A 106 -2.80 34.14 -27.36
C ASN A 106 -3.97 33.56 -28.17
N ALA A 107 -4.85 34.40 -28.73
CA ALA A 107 -5.93 33.95 -29.61
C ALA A 107 -5.41 33.29 -30.92
N TYR A 108 -4.16 33.54 -31.31
CA TYR A 108 -3.51 32.95 -32.48
C TYR A 108 -2.57 31.79 -32.15
N ALA A 109 -2.06 31.75 -30.92
CA ALA A 109 -1.02 30.82 -30.51
C ALA A 109 -1.37 29.34 -30.77
N GLU A 110 -2.66 28.99 -30.62
CA GLU A 110 -3.15 27.63 -30.79
C GLU A 110 -3.10 27.13 -32.26
N TRP A 111 -3.39 27.99 -33.24
CA TRP A 111 -3.62 27.56 -34.63
C TRP A 111 -2.70 28.21 -35.68
N ALA A 112 -2.07 29.35 -35.40
CA ALA A 112 -1.18 30.02 -36.35
C ALA A 112 0.08 29.18 -36.63
N PRO A 113 0.68 29.22 -37.82
CA PRO A 113 1.92 28.48 -38.08
C PRO A 113 3.05 28.93 -37.15
N LEU A 114 3.63 28.00 -36.39
CA LEU A 114 4.69 28.32 -35.43
C LEU A 114 5.93 28.96 -36.06
N PRO A 115 6.39 28.56 -37.27
CA PRO A 115 7.49 29.25 -37.95
C PRO A 115 7.23 30.72 -38.23
N ASP A 116 5.98 31.10 -38.53
CA ASP A 116 5.63 32.50 -38.75
C ASP A 116 5.71 33.30 -37.45
N LEU A 117 5.22 32.73 -36.34
CA LEU A 117 5.34 33.34 -35.01
C LEU A 117 6.82 33.58 -34.62
N ALA A 118 7.70 32.63 -34.95
CA ALA A 118 9.14 32.77 -34.73
C ALA A 118 9.75 33.85 -35.63
N LYS A 119 9.44 33.83 -36.94
CA LYS A 119 9.93 34.78 -37.94
C LYS A 119 9.58 36.23 -37.61
N TYR A 120 8.41 36.46 -37.02
CA TYR A 120 7.97 37.80 -36.60
C TYR A 120 8.43 38.18 -35.19
N GLY A 121 9.24 37.36 -34.51
CA GLY A 121 9.83 37.66 -33.21
C GLY A 121 8.88 37.49 -32.02
N ILE A 122 7.68 36.91 -32.23
CA ILE A 122 6.63 36.82 -31.19
C ILE A 122 7.07 35.90 -30.05
N ILE A 123 7.74 34.78 -30.36
CA ILE A 123 8.24 33.84 -29.34
C ILE A 123 9.22 34.54 -28.38
N TYR A 124 10.16 35.32 -28.92
CA TYR A 124 11.14 36.07 -28.13
C TYR A 124 10.48 37.23 -27.38
N GLY A 125 9.54 37.95 -28.01
CA GLY A 125 8.78 39.02 -27.38
C GLY A 125 7.99 38.54 -26.15
N CYS A 126 7.23 37.45 -26.29
CA CYS A 126 6.55 36.80 -25.16
C CYS A 126 7.54 36.26 -24.13
N GLY A 127 8.68 35.72 -24.57
CA GLY A 127 9.74 35.24 -23.68
C GLY A 127 10.34 36.34 -22.81
N PHE A 128 10.58 37.51 -23.38
CA PHE A 128 11.08 38.66 -22.64
C PHE A 128 10.09 39.13 -21.56
N LEU A 129 8.79 39.13 -21.87
CA LEU A 129 7.73 39.47 -20.92
C LEU A 129 7.63 38.53 -19.71
N LEU A 130 8.12 37.29 -19.80
CA LEU A 130 8.18 36.37 -18.66
C LEU A 130 9.07 36.90 -17.51
N THR A 131 10.02 37.79 -17.82
CA THR A 131 10.91 38.40 -16.83
C THR A 131 10.20 39.50 -16.03
N SER A 132 9.07 40.02 -16.52
CA SER A 132 8.32 41.11 -15.90
C SER A 132 7.12 40.58 -15.09
N PRO A 133 7.04 40.84 -13.78
CA PRO A 133 5.97 40.31 -12.92
C PRO A 133 4.57 40.77 -13.33
N ASP A 134 4.44 41.96 -13.92
CA ASP A 134 3.14 42.54 -14.32
C ASP A 134 2.55 41.86 -15.57
N PHE A 135 3.39 41.27 -16.42
CA PHE A 135 2.98 40.71 -17.71
C PHE A 135 3.15 39.19 -17.82
N ARG A 136 3.92 38.58 -16.91
CA ARG A 136 4.31 37.16 -17.00
C ARG A 136 3.14 36.18 -17.10
N VAL A 137 2.00 36.45 -16.45
CA VAL A 137 0.83 35.55 -16.48
C VAL A 137 0.25 35.46 -17.89
N HIS A 138 0.11 36.60 -18.57
CA HIS A 138 -0.39 36.66 -19.95
C HIS A 138 0.60 36.03 -20.93
N ALA A 139 1.90 36.20 -20.69
CA ALA A 139 2.95 35.57 -21.49
C ALA A 139 3.04 34.05 -21.26
N CYS A 140 2.80 33.55 -20.05
CA CYS A 140 2.74 32.12 -19.76
C CYS A 140 1.66 31.41 -20.58
N GLU A 141 0.49 32.05 -20.74
CA GLU A 141 -0.61 31.49 -21.52
C GLU A 141 -0.18 31.21 -22.98
N PHE A 142 0.61 32.10 -23.59
CA PHE A 142 1.19 31.86 -24.92
C PHE A 142 1.97 30.55 -24.97
N PHE A 143 2.88 30.34 -24.01
CA PHE A 143 3.71 29.14 -23.96
C PHE A 143 2.90 27.89 -23.63
N LYS A 144 1.87 28.00 -22.79
CA LYS A 144 0.95 26.90 -22.49
C LYS A 144 0.19 26.44 -23.74
N LEU A 145 -0.21 27.36 -24.61
CA LEU A 145 -0.91 27.06 -25.87
C LEU A 145 0.03 26.48 -26.94
N VAL A 146 1.28 26.96 -27.02
CA VAL A 146 2.25 26.52 -28.05
C VAL A 146 2.93 25.19 -27.71
N SER A 147 3.23 24.94 -26.42
CA SER A 147 3.97 23.76 -25.96
C SER A 147 3.38 22.39 -26.36
N PRO A 148 2.06 22.14 -26.29
CA PRO A 148 1.47 20.84 -26.64
C PRO A 148 1.33 20.61 -28.15
N ARG A 149 1.69 21.57 -29.00
CA ARG A 149 1.46 21.49 -30.44
C ARG A 149 2.33 20.39 -31.04
N LYS A 150 1.68 19.41 -31.66
CA LYS A 150 2.36 18.31 -32.33
C LYS A 150 2.97 18.78 -33.65
N ARG A 151 4.11 18.19 -34.01
CA ARG A 151 4.72 18.36 -35.33
C ARG A 151 3.73 18.00 -36.45
N PRO A 152 3.42 18.92 -37.38
CA PRO A 152 2.64 18.60 -38.57
C PRO A 152 3.34 17.58 -39.48
N VAL A 153 2.57 16.77 -40.22
CA VAL A 153 3.09 15.72 -41.11
C VAL A 153 3.97 16.30 -42.24
N ASP A 154 3.62 17.50 -42.72
CA ASP A 154 4.33 18.21 -43.80
C ASP A 154 5.31 19.28 -43.28
N ALA A 155 5.70 19.22 -42.00
CA ALA A 155 6.47 20.28 -41.36
C ALA A 155 7.94 20.34 -41.82
N SER A 156 8.36 21.52 -42.30
CA SER A 156 9.76 21.85 -42.60
C SER A 156 10.64 21.88 -41.33
N SER A 157 11.96 21.92 -41.51
CA SER A 157 12.95 22.17 -40.45
C SER A 157 12.68 23.46 -39.65
N ASP A 158 11.89 24.38 -40.21
CA ASP A 158 11.57 25.65 -39.59
C ASP A 158 10.65 25.47 -38.37
N PHE A 159 9.81 24.43 -38.35
CA PHE A 159 9.02 24.10 -37.17
C PHE A 159 9.90 23.62 -36.02
N ASP A 160 10.86 22.72 -36.31
CA ASP A 160 11.79 22.20 -35.29
C ASP A 160 12.66 23.33 -34.72
N SER A 161 13.09 24.28 -35.56
CA SER A 161 13.83 25.49 -35.15
C SER A 161 12.99 26.43 -34.28
N ALA A 162 11.73 26.67 -34.66
CA ALA A 162 10.82 27.50 -33.88
C ALA A 162 10.50 26.88 -32.52
N MET A 163 10.28 25.56 -32.46
CA MET A 163 10.05 24.85 -31.21
C MET A 163 11.31 24.80 -30.33
N ARG A 164 12.51 24.70 -30.93
CA ARG A 164 13.78 24.85 -30.20
C ARG A 164 13.88 26.22 -29.51
N SER A 165 13.45 27.29 -30.20
CA SER A 165 13.41 28.64 -29.60
C SER A 165 12.47 28.70 -28.39
N VAL A 166 11.34 27.98 -28.43
CA VAL A 166 10.42 27.86 -27.28
C VAL A 166 11.09 27.16 -26.10
N PHE A 167 11.79 26.04 -26.33
CA PHE A 167 12.57 25.34 -25.30
C PHE A 167 13.60 26.28 -24.65
N GLU A 168 14.39 26.98 -25.46
CA GLU A 168 15.46 27.87 -24.98
C GLU A 168 14.92 29.00 -24.09
N VAL A 169 13.80 29.63 -24.49
CA VAL A 169 13.15 30.68 -23.69
C VAL A 169 12.72 30.15 -22.32
N LEU A 170 11.98 29.03 -22.27
CA LEU A 170 11.48 28.49 -21.00
C LEU A 170 12.60 27.92 -20.12
N MET A 171 13.63 27.33 -20.72
CA MET A 171 14.79 26.82 -20.00
C MET A 171 15.63 27.94 -19.39
N ASN A 172 15.73 29.10 -20.05
CA ASN A 172 16.39 30.27 -19.48
C ASN A 172 15.62 30.82 -18.27
N VAL A 173 14.29 30.95 -18.36
CA VAL A 173 13.46 31.40 -17.24
C VAL A 173 13.54 30.43 -16.04
N THR A 174 13.56 29.13 -16.32
CA THR A 174 13.71 28.09 -15.30
C THR A 174 15.08 28.15 -14.60
N LYS A 175 16.14 28.42 -15.35
CA LYS A 175 17.48 28.64 -14.79
C LYS A 175 17.47 29.79 -13.79
N ASP A 176 16.87 30.92 -14.17
CA ASP A 176 16.77 32.10 -13.30
C ASP A 176 15.93 31.81 -12.04
N PHE A 177 14.86 31.02 -12.18
CA PHE A 177 14.07 30.56 -11.04
C PHE A 177 14.88 29.73 -10.04
N PHE A 178 15.64 28.72 -10.49
CA PHE A 178 16.45 27.90 -9.59
C PHE A 178 17.54 28.72 -8.89
N MET A 179 18.16 29.67 -9.59
CA MET A 179 19.14 30.60 -9.00
C MET A 179 18.50 31.43 -7.87
N LYS A 180 17.31 31.98 -8.09
CA LYS A 180 16.58 32.76 -7.07
C LYS A 180 16.10 31.90 -5.89
N SER A 181 15.56 30.71 -6.16
CA SER A 181 15.04 29.80 -5.13
C SER A 181 16.13 29.34 -4.15
N SER A 182 17.35 29.12 -4.63
CA SER A 182 18.50 28.76 -3.79
C SER A 182 18.93 29.84 -2.79
N SER A 183 18.50 31.10 -3.00
CA SER A 183 18.77 32.23 -2.09
C SER A 183 17.70 32.44 -1.00
N GLY A 184 16.67 31.58 -0.93
CA GLY A 184 15.69 31.54 0.16
C GLY A 184 14.53 32.55 0.09
N GLY A 185 14.30 33.18 -1.07
CA GLY A 185 13.38 34.33 -1.21
C GLY A 185 12.14 34.15 -2.11
N SER A 186 11.64 32.93 -2.36
CA SER A 186 10.51 32.73 -3.29
C SER A 186 9.14 32.91 -2.62
N SER A 187 8.31 33.81 -3.15
CA SER A 187 6.90 33.98 -2.74
C SER A 187 5.99 32.89 -3.31
N GLU A 188 4.77 32.77 -2.79
CA GLU A 188 3.74 31.85 -3.31
C GLU A 188 3.43 32.08 -4.80
N SER A 189 3.35 33.35 -5.21
CA SER A 189 3.17 33.74 -6.61
C SER A 189 4.34 33.36 -7.53
N GLU A 190 5.56 33.20 -7.01
CA GLU A 190 6.70 32.69 -7.78
C GLU A 190 6.59 31.17 -8.00
N PHE A 191 6.02 30.44 -7.04
CA PHE A 191 5.80 29.00 -7.17
C PHE A 191 4.68 28.67 -8.15
N GLU A 192 3.57 29.42 -8.12
CA GLU A 192 2.50 29.30 -9.12
C GLU A 192 3.05 29.58 -10.53
N PHE A 193 3.85 30.64 -10.68
CA PHE A 193 4.52 30.95 -11.95
C PHE A 193 5.44 29.81 -12.40
N ALA A 194 6.27 29.26 -11.49
CA ALA A 194 7.13 28.13 -11.80
C ALA A 194 6.35 26.87 -12.19
N GLU A 195 5.15 26.67 -11.64
CA GLU A 195 4.26 25.56 -12.00
C GLU A 195 3.81 25.65 -13.45
N TYR A 196 3.39 26.84 -13.92
CA TYR A 196 3.06 27.08 -15.33
C TYR A 196 4.24 26.80 -16.28
N ILE A 197 5.44 27.25 -15.90
CA ILE A 197 6.66 27.01 -16.69
C ILE A 197 7.00 25.52 -16.71
N CYS A 198 6.92 24.85 -15.56
CA CYS A 198 7.14 23.40 -15.47
C CYS A 198 6.10 22.62 -16.29
N GLU A 199 4.82 22.98 -16.24
CA GLU A 199 3.76 22.37 -17.05
C GLU A 199 4.07 22.47 -18.55
N SER A 200 4.49 23.66 -19.00
CA SER A 200 4.87 23.92 -20.39
C SER A 200 6.09 23.09 -20.81
N LEU A 201 7.14 23.05 -19.98
CA LEU A 201 8.34 22.23 -20.24
C LEU A 201 8.04 20.73 -20.29
N VAL A 202 7.15 20.22 -19.44
CA VAL A 202 6.72 18.82 -19.44
C VAL A 202 5.95 18.48 -20.72
N SER A 203 5.08 19.38 -21.16
CA SER A 203 4.34 19.26 -22.42
C SER A 203 5.28 19.21 -23.63
N LEU A 204 6.27 20.11 -23.67
CA LEU A 204 7.32 20.14 -24.69
C LEU A 204 8.14 18.85 -24.70
N GLY A 205 8.62 18.39 -23.54
CA GLY A 205 9.41 17.16 -23.44
C GLY A 205 8.64 15.89 -23.76
N SER A 206 7.30 15.91 -23.62
CA SER A 206 6.47 14.75 -23.94
C SER A 206 6.11 14.65 -25.43
N THR A 207 6.10 15.77 -26.15
CA THR A 207 5.60 15.84 -27.54
C THR A 207 6.66 16.23 -28.58
N ASN A 208 7.64 17.03 -28.18
CA ASN A 208 8.59 17.70 -29.07
C ASN A 208 10.06 17.53 -28.66
N LEU A 209 10.39 16.50 -27.87
CA LEU A 209 11.76 16.25 -27.40
C LEU A 209 12.77 16.08 -28.55
N GLN A 210 12.32 15.55 -29.69
CA GLN A 210 13.11 15.42 -30.92
C GLN A 210 13.71 16.75 -31.40
N CYS A 211 13.06 17.88 -31.12
CA CYS A 211 13.54 19.19 -31.55
C CYS A 211 14.85 19.56 -30.85
N ILE A 212 15.09 19.11 -29.61
CA ILE A 212 16.35 19.34 -28.89
C ILE A 212 17.29 18.11 -28.86
N ALA A 213 16.79 16.93 -29.24
CA ALA A 213 17.55 15.67 -29.14
C ALA A 213 18.84 15.61 -29.96
N ALA A 214 18.95 16.40 -31.04
CA ALA A 214 20.16 16.49 -31.85
C ALA A 214 21.35 17.13 -31.10
N ASP A 215 21.08 17.98 -30.11
CA ASP A 215 22.11 18.64 -29.30
C ASP A 215 22.14 18.04 -27.90
N SER A 216 23.14 17.20 -27.65
CA SER A 216 23.29 16.51 -26.36
C SER A 216 23.51 17.47 -25.18
N THR A 217 24.05 18.67 -25.42
CA THR A 217 24.29 19.66 -24.35
C THR A 217 22.98 20.31 -23.90
N VAL A 218 22.16 20.75 -24.86
CA VAL A 218 20.84 21.34 -24.58
C VAL A 218 19.91 20.30 -23.97
N LEU A 219 19.90 19.07 -24.50
CA LEU A 219 19.10 17.98 -23.94
C LEU A 219 19.54 17.61 -22.52
N SER A 220 20.85 17.52 -22.26
CA SER A 220 21.36 17.25 -20.91
C SER A 220 20.93 18.35 -19.93
N PHE A 221 21.04 19.61 -20.32
CA PHE A 221 20.63 20.74 -19.50
C PHE A 221 19.11 20.73 -19.23
N TYR A 222 18.29 20.38 -20.22
CA TYR A 222 16.85 20.20 -20.05
C TYR A 222 16.53 19.09 -19.03
N LEU A 223 17.16 17.92 -19.16
CA LEU A 223 16.97 16.81 -18.22
C LEU A 223 17.41 17.16 -16.80
N GLN A 224 18.48 17.94 -16.64
CA GLN A 224 18.92 18.45 -15.34
C GLN A 224 17.89 19.41 -14.71
N GLN A 225 17.29 20.30 -15.50
CA GLN A 225 16.21 21.16 -15.00
C GLN A 225 14.98 20.35 -14.57
N MET A 226 14.61 19.34 -15.36
CA MET A 226 13.51 18.46 -14.98
C MET A 226 13.80 17.66 -13.72
N LEU A 227 15.05 17.22 -13.53
CA LEU A 227 15.48 16.61 -12.27
C LEU A 227 15.41 17.61 -11.10
N GLY A 228 15.80 18.87 -11.32
CA GLY A 228 15.66 19.95 -10.34
C GLY A 228 14.22 20.16 -9.88
N PHE A 229 13.25 20.15 -10.80
CA PHE A 229 11.83 20.19 -10.45
C PHE A 229 11.38 18.93 -9.70
N PHE A 230 11.90 17.76 -10.08
CA PHE A 230 11.60 16.50 -9.39
C PHE A 230 12.08 16.50 -7.94
N GLN A 231 13.24 17.09 -7.66
CA GLN A 231 13.82 17.19 -6.31
C GLN A 231 13.28 18.38 -5.51
N HIS A 232 12.43 19.22 -6.10
CA HIS A 232 11.95 20.42 -5.45
C HIS A 232 11.08 20.11 -4.23
N SER A 233 11.07 20.97 -3.21
CA SER A 233 10.28 20.77 -1.97
C SER A 233 8.77 20.79 -2.21
N LYS A 234 8.28 21.79 -2.96
CA LYS A 234 6.87 21.92 -3.35
C LYS A 234 6.37 20.71 -4.15
N LEU A 235 5.27 20.10 -3.69
CA LEU A 235 4.69 18.90 -4.29
C LEU A 235 4.19 19.11 -5.72
N ALA A 236 3.57 20.25 -6.03
CA ALA A 236 3.03 20.55 -7.36
C ALA A 236 4.12 20.50 -8.45
N LEU A 237 5.27 21.15 -8.20
CA LEU A 237 6.43 21.14 -9.11
C LEU A 237 7.02 19.73 -9.27
N HIS A 238 7.18 19.00 -8.16
CA HIS A 238 7.63 17.62 -8.19
C HIS A 238 6.69 16.73 -9.02
N TYR A 239 5.39 16.84 -8.78
CA TYR A 239 4.38 16.02 -9.42
C TYR A 239 4.33 16.25 -10.93
N GLN A 240 4.47 17.51 -11.36
CA GLN A 240 4.53 17.83 -12.79
C GLN A 240 5.76 17.21 -13.45
N SER A 241 6.94 17.29 -12.82
CA SER A 241 8.15 16.62 -13.30
C SER A 241 8.03 15.09 -13.30
N LEU A 242 7.37 14.49 -12.30
CA LEU A 242 7.10 13.05 -12.26
C LEU A 242 6.34 12.57 -13.51
N LEU A 243 5.37 13.34 -13.99
CA LEU A 243 4.63 13.02 -15.23
C LEU A 243 5.56 12.95 -16.45
N PHE A 244 6.51 13.88 -16.55
CA PHE A 244 7.53 13.87 -17.60
C PHE A 244 8.43 12.64 -17.50
N TRP A 245 9.02 12.36 -16.34
CA TRP A 245 9.92 11.21 -16.17
C TRP A 245 9.22 9.87 -16.47
N LEU A 246 7.95 9.73 -16.10
CA LEU A 246 7.16 8.56 -16.46
C LEU A 246 6.94 8.45 -17.97
N SER A 247 6.59 9.55 -18.64
CA SER A 247 6.40 9.59 -20.08
C SER A 247 7.69 9.23 -20.82
N LEU A 248 8.80 9.87 -20.45
CA LEU A 248 10.13 9.63 -21.03
C LEU A 248 10.58 8.19 -20.85
N MET A 249 10.57 7.68 -19.60
CA MET A 249 11.01 6.32 -19.33
C MET A 249 10.10 5.30 -20.03
N ARG A 250 8.79 5.51 -20.07
CA ARG A 250 7.87 4.60 -20.78
C ARG A 250 8.19 4.53 -22.28
N ASP A 251 8.51 5.66 -22.92
CA ASP A 251 8.91 5.66 -24.33
C ASP A 251 10.28 4.98 -24.54
N LEU A 252 11.27 5.28 -23.69
CA LEU A 252 12.60 4.68 -23.76
C LEU A 252 12.58 3.16 -23.51
N MET A 253 11.65 2.68 -22.68
CA MET A 253 11.51 1.26 -22.33
C MET A 253 10.55 0.48 -23.25
N SER A 254 9.83 1.15 -24.15
CA SER A 254 8.93 0.48 -25.09
C SER A 254 9.73 -0.36 -26.10
N LYS A 255 9.37 -1.64 -26.25
CA LYS A 255 9.99 -2.51 -27.26
C LYS A 255 9.58 -2.05 -28.66
N SER A 256 10.54 -1.78 -29.53
CA SER A 256 10.29 -1.58 -30.96
C SER A 256 9.57 -2.81 -31.52
N LYS A 257 8.46 -2.59 -32.23
CA LYS A 257 7.57 -3.66 -32.70
C LYS A 257 8.28 -4.43 -33.83
N THR A 258 8.74 -5.64 -33.49
CA THR A 258 9.09 -6.77 -34.38
C THR A 258 10.10 -6.53 -35.50
N ALA A 259 11.37 -6.86 -35.20
CA ALA A 259 12.31 -7.38 -36.19
C ALA A 259 11.83 -8.77 -36.66
N LEU A 260 10.98 -8.82 -37.68
CA LEU A 260 10.66 -10.04 -38.46
C LEU A 260 9.90 -9.64 -39.74
N THR A 261 10.50 -8.77 -40.55
CA THR A 261 10.26 -8.75 -42.01
C THR A 261 11.37 -7.96 -42.68
N ASP A 262 11.99 -8.64 -43.65
CA ASP A 262 13.08 -8.20 -44.49
C ASP A 262 12.77 -6.92 -45.29
N GLY A 263 13.81 -6.13 -45.52
CA GLY A 263 13.89 -5.19 -46.65
C GLY A 263 13.58 -3.72 -46.37
N LEU A 264 14.63 -2.89 -46.46
CA LEU A 264 14.61 -1.44 -46.73
C LEU A 264 13.94 -0.56 -45.66
N ASN A 265 14.65 -0.20 -44.59
CA ASN A 265 14.28 0.97 -43.77
C ASN A 265 15.49 1.65 -43.11
N THR A 266 16.12 2.57 -43.85
CA THR A 266 17.20 3.44 -43.36
C THR A 266 16.74 4.39 -42.23
N GLY A 267 15.43 4.59 -42.05
CA GLY A 267 14.87 5.44 -40.99
C GLY A 267 14.71 4.76 -39.62
N MET A 268 14.64 3.42 -39.55
CA MET A 268 14.33 2.71 -38.30
C MET A 268 15.55 2.58 -37.37
N GLY A 269 16.75 2.48 -37.94
CA GLY A 269 18.00 2.49 -37.17
C GLY A 269 18.33 3.84 -36.52
N GLN A 270 17.79 4.94 -37.04
CA GLN A 270 18.03 6.28 -36.52
C GLN A 270 17.25 6.53 -35.21
N ALA A 271 15.97 6.15 -35.15
CA ALA A 271 15.15 6.30 -33.95
C ALA A 271 15.68 5.45 -32.77
N ASP A 272 16.10 4.21 -33.02
CA ASP A 272 16.71 3.34 -31.99
C ASP A 272 18.09 3.84 -31.53
N ASN A 273 18.81 4.56 -32.39
CA ASN A 273 20.08 5.21 -32.03
C ASN A 273 19.84 6.47 -31.18
N GLU A 274 18.83 7.28 -31.52
CA GLU A 274 18.41 8.44 -30.73
C GLU A 274 17.93 8.04 -29.33
N LYS A 275 17.09 6.99 -29.22
CA LYS A 275 16.69 6.43 -27.91
C LYS A 275 17.88 6.00 -27.07
N ARG A 276 18.87 5.32 -27.68
CA ARG A 276 20.11 4.92 -27.00
C ARG A 276 20.95 6.12 -26.53
N LYS A 277 21.04 7.18 -27.33
CA LYS A 277 21.72 8.42 -26.93
C LYS A 277 21.01 9.10 -25.77
N MET A 278 19.67 9.15 -25.77
CA MET A 278 18.89 9.70 -24.66
C MET A 278 19.04 8.87 -23.38
N LEU A 279 19.01 7.54 -23.48
CA LEU A 279 19.29 6.63 -22.36
C LEU A 279 20.70 6.86 -21.77
N ALA A 280 21.69 7.18 -22.60
CA ALA A 280 23.05 7.47 -22.12
C ALA A 280 23.13 8.77 -21.30
N LEU A 281 22.21 9.72 -21.50
CA LEU A 281 22.12 10.95 -20.70
C LEU A 281 21.42 10.73 -19.34
N VAL A 282 20.66 9.64 -19.18
CA VAL A 282 20.11 9.21 -17.89
C VAL A 282 21.23 8.47 -17.14
N THR A 283 22.14 9.25 -16.57
CA THR A 283 23.31 8.72 -15.86
C THR A 283 22.93 8.03 -14.55
N ASP A 284 23.90 7.32 -13.96
CA ASP A 284 23.71 6.68 -12.67
C ASP A 284 23.37 7.69 -11.57
N ASP A 285 23.91 8.92 -11.66
CA ASP A 285 23.60 10.02 -10.73
C ASP A 285 22.15 10.48 -10.84
N VAL A 286 21.61 10.59 -12.06
CA VAL A 286 20.20 10.93 -12.30
C VAL A 286 19.30 9.83 -11.72
N CYS A 287 19.65 8.56 -11.97
CA CYS A 287 18.92 7.42 -11.41
C CYS A 287 18.94 7.43 -9.87
N CYS A 288 20.10 7.67 -9.26
CA CYS A 288 20.24 7.79 -7.80
C CYS A 288 19.36 8.91 -7.25
N ALA A 289 19.41 10.10 -7.85
CA ALA A 289 18.65 11.26 -7.42
C ALA A 289 17.13 11.02 -7.49
N ILE A 290 16.64 10.38 -8.57
CA ILE A 290 15.22 10.02 -8.71
C ILE A 290 14.82 8.99 -7.64
N LEU A 291 15.64 7.96 -7.42
CA LEU A 291 15.36 6.92 -6.41
C LEU A 291 15.33 7.49 -4.99
N ASP A 292 16.34 8.28 -4.61
CA ASP A 292 16.45 8.86 -3.27
C ASP A 292 15.25 9.76 -2.94
N THR A 293 14.85 10.60 -3.90
CA THR A 293 13.69 11.49 -3.81
C THR A 293 12.39 10.69 -3.77
N SER A 294 12.26 9.66 -4.61
CA SER A 294 11.07 8.80 -4.65
C SER A 294 10.89 8.06 -3.32
N PHE A 295 11.96 7.49 -2.76
CA PHE A 295 11.89 6.78 -1.49
C PHE A 295 11.49 7.69 -0.32
N GLN A 296 11.98 8.94 -0.29
CA GLN A 296 11.55 9.92 0.71
C GLN A 296 10.06 10.25 0.58
N ARG A 297 9.60 10.48 -0.67
CA ARG A 297 8.22 10.88 -0.95
C ARG A 297 7.20 9.73 -0.92
N MET A 298 7.65 8.48 -0.83
CA MET A 298 6.76 7.33 -0.61
C MET A 298 6.22 7.26 0.83
N LEU A 299 6.84 7.96 1.77
CA LEU A 299 6.45 7.99 3.18
C LEU A 299 5.58 9.21 3.45
N MET A 300 4.32 8.99 3.81
CA MET A 300 3.45 10.06 4.29
C MET A 300 3.74 10.29 5.77
N LYS A 301 4.01 11.54 6.16
CA LYS A 301 4.11 11.93 7.57
C LYS A 301 2.79 12.57 8.01
N GLU A 302 2.27 12.14 9.15
CA GLU A 302 1.18 12.86 9.83
C GLU A 302 1.74 14.11 10.51
N LYS A 303 1.10 15.27 10.35
CA LYS A 303 1.46 16.47 11.12
C LYS A 303 1.16 16.24 12.59
N VAL A 304 2.18 16.13 13.43
CA VAL A 304 2.07 16.40 14.86
C VAL A 304 2.06 17.93 15.05
N HIS A 305 1.22 18.44 15.95
CA HIS A 305 0.92 19.86 16.18
C HIS A 305 2.11 20.84 16.16
N PRO A 306 1.88 22.12 15.79
CA PRO A 306 2.91 23.03 15.30
C PRO A 306 3.77 23.60 16.43
N GLY A 307 5.09 23.52 16.28
CA GLY A 307 6.05 24.14 17.21
C GLY A 307 7.50 24.05 16.74
N THR A 308 7.82 23.09 15.89
CA THR A 308 9.13 23.00 15.23
C THR A 308 8.96 23.42 13.78
N ALA A 309 9.47 24.59 13.41
CA ALA A 309 9.61 24.96 12.01
C ALA A 309 10.40 23.83 11.29
N PRO A 310 9.92 23.31 10.15
CA PRO A 310 10.63 22.26 9.45
C PRO A 310 12.02 22.77 9.08
N ALA A 311 13.03 21.92 9.26
CA ALA A 311 14.38 22.23 8.78
C ALA A 311 14.31 22.51 7.27
N VAL A 312 14.74 23.70 6.87
CA VAL A 312 14.78 24.16 5.49
C VAL A 312 15.44 23.09 4.62
N GLY A 313 14.71 22.57 3.62
CA GLY A 313 15.22 21.59 2.67
C GLY A 313 14.79 20.12 2.89
N THR A 314 13.97 19.82 3.90
CA THR A 314 13.46 18.45 4.08
C THR A 314 12.28 18.18 3.15
N LEU A 315 12.35 17.14 2.30
CA LEU A 315 11.31 16.70 1.38
C LEU A 315 10.14 16.01 2.12
N GLU A 316 9.49 16.74 3.04
CA GLU A 316 8.41 16.21 3.87
C GLU A 316 7.06 16.32 3.13
N LEU A 317 6.36 15.18 3.01
CA LEU A 317 4.99 15.11 2.52
C LEU A 317 4.03 15.03 3.70
N TRP A 318 3.09 15.98 3.75
CA TRP A 318 2.10 16.05 4.81
C TRP A 318 0.77 15.48 4.33
N SER A 319 -0.03 14.96 5.25
CA SER A 319 -1.38 14.45 4.97
C SER A 319 -2.30 15.49 4.34
N ASP A 320 -2.09 16.78 4.63
CA ASP A 320 -2.94 17.88 4.17
C ASP A 320 -2.73 18.24 2.69
N ASP A 321 -1.65 17.73 2.08
CA ASP A 321 -1.36 17.97 0.66
C ASP A 321 -2.26 17.13 -0.28
N PHE A 322 -3.12 16.26 0.29
CA PHE A 322 -4.05 15.41 -0.47
C PHE A 322 -5.46 15.46 0.12
N ASP A 323 -6.45 15.62 -0.76
CA ASP A 323 -7.87 15.62 -0.38
C ASP A 323 -8.35 14.24 0.11
N SER A 324 -7.69 13.15 -0.34
CA SER A 324 -8.06 11.79 0.06
C SER A 324 -6.89 10.81 0.11
N LYS A 325 -7.06 9.73 0.90
CA LYS A 325 -6.14 8.57 0.91
C LYS A 325 -6.02 7.90 -0.48
N VAL A 326 -7.02 8.06 -1.35
CA VAL A 326 -7.00 7.51 -2.71
C VAL A 326 -6.00 8.27 -3.57
N ASP A 327 -5.94 9.60 -3.45
CA ASP A 327 -5.04 10.42 -4.25
C ASP A 327 -3.57 10.15 -3.92
N PHE A 328 -3.26 10.01 -2.62
CA PHE A 328 -1.92 9.58 -2.20
C PHE A 328 -1.57 8.18 -2.72
N SER A 329 -2.53 7.25 -2.73
CA SER A 329 -2.29 5.90 -3.26
C SER A 329 -1.98 5.90 -4.76
N GLN A 330 -2.64 6.76 -5.55
CA GLN A 330 -2.38 6.93 -6.98
C GLN A 330 -1.01 7.55 -7.22
N TYR A 331 -0.67 8.59 -6.44
CA TYR A 331 0.65 9.22 -6.48
C TYR A 331 1.77 8.22 -6.16
N ARG A 332 1.62 7.43 -5.08
CA ARG A 332 2.58 6.39 -4.70
C ARG A 332 2.70 5.30 -5.77
N SER A 333 1.60 4.94 -6.44
CA SER A 333 1.62 3.98 -7.55
C SER A 333 2.47 4.49 -8.72
N ARG A 334 2.35 5.78 -9.06
CA ARG A 334 3.16 6.43 -10.10
C ARG A 334 4.65 6.50 -9.74
N LEU A 335 5.00 6.84 -8.51
CA LEU A 335 6.38 6.74 -8.03
C LEU A 335 6.93 5.32 -8.15
N LEU A 336 6.13 4.32 -7.75
CA LEU A 336 6.52 2.92 -7.85
C LEU A 336 6.72 2.46 -9.30
N GLU A 337 5.92 2.96 -10.24
CA GLU A 337 6.10 2.73 -11.67
C GLU A 337 7.45 3.30 -12.16
N LEU A 338 7.79 4.53 -11.77
CA LEU A 338 9.07 5.15 -12.13
C LEU A 338 10.26 4.38 -11.54
N ILE A 339 10.17 3.96 -10.27
CA ILE A 339 11.19 3.12 -9.61
C ILE A 339 11.40 1.83 -10.40
N ARG A 340 10.33 1.18 -10.88
CA ARG A 340 10.42 -0.05 -11.69
C ARG A 340 11.12 0.20 -13.03
N PHE A 341 10.85 1.32 -13.70
CA PHE A 341 11.56 1.66 -14.93
C PHE A 341 13.06 1.86 -14.70
N ILE A 342 13.44 2.55 -13.63
CA ILE A 342 14.86 2.74 -13.27
C ILE A 342 15.51 1.41 -12.90
N ALA A 343 14.84 0.58 -12.10
CA ALA A 343 15.35 -0.74 -11.73
C ALA A 343 15.53 -1.65 -12.94
N PHE A 344 14.68 -1.53 -13.96
CA PHE A 344 14.86 -2.25 -15.22
C PHE A 344 16.05 -1.72 -16.03
N HIS A 345 16.26 -0.40 -16.09
CA HIS A 345 17.35 0.20 -16.86
C HIS A 345 18.73 0.01 -16.19
N LYS A 346 18.81 0.25 -14.88
CA LYS A 346 20.04 0.24 -14.06
C LYS A 346 19.83 -0.59 -12.79
N PRO A 347 19.75 -1.93 -12.89
CA PRO A 347 19.39 -2.79 -11.76
C PRO A 347 20.40 -2.73 -10.61
N LEU A 348 21.70 -2.57 -10.90
CA LEU A 348 22.73 -2.47 -9.87
C LEU A 348 22.62 -1.20 -9.02
N VAL A 349 22.36 -0.05 -9.66
CA VAL A 349 22.16 1.23 -8.97
C VAL A 349 20.91 1.17 -8.10
N ALA A 350 19.81 0.65 -8.64
CA ALA A 350 18.56 0.48 -7.89
C ALA A 350 18.74 -0.45 -6.69
N ALA A 351 19.42 -1.59 -6.87
CA ALA A 351 19.70 -2.52 -5.79
C ALA A 351 20.58 -1.90 -4.70
N ALA A 352 21.62 -1.14 -5.08
CA ALA A 352 22.49 -0.45 -4.14
C ALA A 352 21.71 0.59 -3.30
N LYS A 353 20.87 1.40 -3.93
CA LYS A 353 20.05 2.41 -3.25
C LYS A 353 18.98 1.80 -2.34
N VAL A 354 18.32 0.74 -2.78
CA VAL A 354 17.38 -0.01 -1.93
C VAL A 354 18.12 -0.61 -0.73
N SER A 355 19.30 -1.19 -0.93
CA SER A 355 20.13 -1.74 0.15
C SER A 355 20.58 -0.67 1.15
N GLU A 356 21.02 0.50 0.66
CA GLU A 356 21.38 1.66 1.50
C GLU A 356 20.20 2.09 2.40
N ARG A 357 19.01 2.25 1.81
CA ARG A 357 17.79 2.60 2.55
C ARG A 357 17.36 1.53 3.55
N ILE A 358 17.40 0.26 3.16
CA ILE A 358 17.13 -0.84 4.07
C ILE A 358 18.13 -0.83 5.22
N THR A 359 19.41 -0.55 4.94
CA THR A 359 20.46 -0.46 5.97
C THR A 359 20.24 0.72 6.92
N GLU A 360 19.84 1.89 6.42
CA GLU A 360 19.45 3.04 7.27
C GLU A 360 18.27 2.70 8.17
N VAL A 361 17.25 2.05 7.59
CA VAL A 361 16.08 1.57 8.33
C VAL A 361 16.53 0.57 9.40
N ILE A 362 17.33 -0.44 9.06
CA ILE A 362 17.86 -1.44 10.01
C ILE A 362 18.73 -0.79 11.11
N LYS A 363 19.55 0.20 10.78
CA LYS A 363 20.32 0.97 11.77
C LYS A 363 19.39 1.74 12.71
N SER A 364 18.30 2.31 12.18
CA SER A 364 17.22 2.88 12.99
C SER A 364 16.52 1.80 13.84
N PHE A 365 16.35 0.57 13.34
CA PHE A 365 15.86 -0.58 14.11
C PHE A 365 16.76 -0.97 15.30
N MET A 366 17.99 -0.48 15.46
CA MET A 366 18.70 -0.62 16.75
C MET A 366 17.97 0.10 17.91
N LEU A 367 16.91 0.87 17.62
CA LEU A 367 15.87 1.32 18.55
C LEU A 367 14.82 0.25 18.92
N VAL A 368 14.91 -1.01 18.47
CA VAL A 368 14.00 -2.14 18.84
C VAL A 368 13.96 -2.41 20.36
N LEU A 369 14.92 -1.88 21.12
CA LEU A 369 14.88 -1.85 22.58
C LEU A 369 13.79 -0.93 23.15
N LEU A 370 13.28 0.06 22.40
CA LEU A 370 12.19 0.93 22.84
C LEU A 370 10.83 0.20 22.81
N PRO A 371 10.44 -0.47 21.70
CA PRO A 371 9.19 -1.25 21.64
C PRO A 371 9.08 -2.32 22.71
N THR A 372 10.16 -3.04 23.05
CA THR A 372 10.09 -4.14 24.04
C THR A 372 9.75 -3.64 25.45
N LYS A 373 10.34 -2.53 25.90
CA LYS A 373 10.00 -1.93 27.20
C LYS A 373 8.57 -1.39 27.23
N LEU A 374 8.12 -0.79 26.13
CA LEU A 374 6.78 -0.26 26.01
C LEU A 374 5.72 -1.38 25.98
N LEU A 375 5.98 -2.46 25.25
CA LEU A 375 5.12 -3.65 25.24
C LEU A 375 5.02 -4.27 26.63
N ARG A 376 6.15 -4.40 27.34
CA ARG A 376 6.16 -4.88 28.73
C ARG A 376 5.25 -4.05 29.64
N ALA A 377 5.34 -2.72 29.54
CA ALA A 377 4.50 -1.81 30.31
C ALA A 377 3.02 -1.94 29.95
N ILE A 378 2.69 -2.08 28.66
CA ILE A 378 1.31 -2.28 28.21
C ILE A 378 0.76 -3.61 28.72
N HIS A 379 1.53 -4.70 28.68
CA HIS A 379 1.07 -5.99 29.21
C HIS A 379 0.82 -5.93 30.72
N ALA A 380 1.66 -5.18 31.45
CA ALA A 380 1.52 -4.99 32.88
C ALA A 380 0.23 -4.25 33.28
N LEU A 381 -0.39 -3.48 32.37
CA LEU A 381 -1.64 -2.74 32.66
C LEU A 381 -2.77 -3.65 33.11
N TRP A 382 -2.82 -4.90 32.61
CA TRP A 382 -3.85 -5.88 32.98
C TRP A 382 -3.54 -6.65 34.27
N SER A 383 -2.37 -6.45 34.89
CA SER A 383 -2.07 -7.06 36.18
C SER A 383 -2.96 -6.47 37.28
N PRO A 384 -3.52 -7.27 38.21
CA PRO A 384 -4.46 -6.79 39.21
C PRO A 384 -3.93 -5.61 40.05
N SER A 385 -2.65 -5.64 40.40
CA SER A 385 -1.98 -4.58 41.16
C SER A 385 -1.90 -3.25 40.39
N VAL A 386 -1.69 -3.30 39.07
CA VAL A 386 -1.61 -2.11 38.23
C VAL A 386 -3.00 -1.61 37.89
N THR A 387 -3.92 -2.49 37.46
CA THR A 387 -5.30 -2.14 37.13
C THR A 387 -5.98 -1.38 38.26
N GLN A 388 -5.78 -1.79 39.52
CA GLN A 388 -6.36 -1.12 40.69
C GLN A 388 -5.81 0.30 40.93
N ALA A 389 -4.58 0.57 40.50
CA ALA A 389 -3.93 1.88 40.64
C ALA A 389 -4.27 2.85 39.49
N LEU A 390 -4.91 2.37 38.41
CA LEU A 390 -5.20 3.18 37.23
C LEU A 390 -6.45 4.07 37.41
N PRO A 391 -6.46 5.28 36.82
CA PRO A 391 -7.64 6.13 36.76
C PRO A 391 -8.85 5.43 36.14
N GLY A 392 -10.07 5.87 36.50
CA GLY A 392 -11.33 5.31 35.99
C GLY A 392 -11.40 5.29 34.46
N GLU A 393 -11.01 6.39 33.81
CA GLU A 393 -10.98 6.53 32.34
C GLU A 393 -10.05 5.51 31.67
N MET A 394 -8.87 5.27 32.25
CA MET A 394 -7.92 4.29 31.73
C MET A 394 -8.46 2.86 31.88
N ARG A 395 -9.10 2.55 33.01
CA ARG A 395 -9.77 1.26 33.21
C ARG A 395 -10.93 1.05 32.24
N ALA A 396 -11.73 2.09 31.98
CA ALA A 396 -12.81 2.04 31.00
C ALA A 396 -12.26 1.88 29.56
N ALA A 397 -11.13 2.51 29.24
CA ALA A 397 -10.43 2.36 27.97
C ALA A 397 -9.83 0.95 27.75
N MET A 398 -9.57 0.18 28.81
CA MET A 398 -9.08 -1.20 28.69
C MET A 398 -10.16 -2.20 28.26
N LEU A 399 -11.45 -1.91 28.48
CA LEU A 399 -12.57 -2.80 28.12
C LEU A 399 -12.71 -2.98 26.59
N MET A 400 -13.58 -3.89 26.14
CA MET A 400 -13.95 -3.97 24.72
C MET A 400 -14.86 -2.81 24.31
N SER A 401 -14.59 -2.18 23.15
CA SER A 401 -15.49 -1.16 22.59
C SER A 401 -16.73 -1.80 21.98
N ASP A 402 -17.82 -1.04 21.85
CA ASP A 402 -19.06 -1.58 21.28
C ASP A 402 -18.92 -1.98 19.81
N VAL A 403 -17.98 -1.37 19.08
CA VAL A 403 -17.61 -1.78 17.72
C VAL A 403 -16.95 -3.17 17.72
N GLU A 404 -16.08 -3.46 18.68
CA GLU A 404 -15.48 -4.79 18.83
C GLU A 404 -16.55 -5.82 19.21
N LYS A 405 -17.45 -5.47 20.14
CA LYS A 405 -18.56 -6.35 20.54
C LYS A 405 -19.50 -6.68 19.38
N ALA A 406 -19.91 -5.68 18.60
CA ALA A 406 -20.73 -5.87 17.40
C ALA A 406 -20.03 -6.74 16.35
N SER A 407 -18.71 -6.54 16.16
CA SER A 407 -17.90 -7.40 15.26
C SER A 407 -17.79 -8.84 15.75
N LEU A 408 -17.80 -9.08 17.07
CA LEU A 408 -17.84 -10.43 17.62
C LEU A 408 -19.21 -11.08 17.38
N LEU A 409 -20.30 -10.34 17.53
CA LEU A 409 -21.66 -10.85 17.28
C LEU A 409 -21.99 -11.05 15.80
N GLY A 410 -21.14 -10.56 14.88
CA GLY A 410 -21.42 -10.61 13.44
C GLY A 410 -22.53 -9.63 13.02
N GLU A 411 -22.91 -8.71 13.91
CA GLU A 411 -23.78 -7.59 13.61
C GLU A 411 -23.01 -6.70 12.62
N GLY A 412 -23.44 -6.71 11.35
CA GLY A 412 -22.76 -5.96 10.29
C GLY A 412 -22.59 -4.49 10.69
N LYS A 413 -21.48 -3.87 10.26
CA LYS A 413 -21.17 -2.46 10.53
C LYS A 413 -22.41 -1.60 10.27
N THR A 414 -23.13 -1.21 11.32
CA THR A 414 -23.99 -0.04 11.25
C THR A 414 -23.06 1.10 10.85
N LYS A 415 -23.24 1.62 9.64
CA LYS A 415 -22.54 2.82 9.19
C LYS A 415 -22.91 3.91 10.21
N LEU A 416 -22.00 4.22 11.15
CA LEU A 416 -22.04 5.53 11.77
C LEU A 416 -21.91 6.57 10.64
N PRO A 417 -22.70 7.67 10.68
CA PRO A 417 -22.48 8.76 9.76
C PRO A 417 -21.04 9.25 9.95
N LYS A 418 -20.34 9.48 8.84
CA LYS A 418 -19.00 10.08 8.82
C LYS A 418 -19.08 11.45 9.52
N GLY A 419 -18.77 11.50 10.81
CA GLY A 419 -18.53 12.72 11.55
C GLY A 419 -17.14 13.21 11.22
N ALA A 420 -17.08 14.36 10.54
CA ALA A 420 -15.87 15.12 10.35
C ALA A 420 -15.24 15.43 11.72
N LEU A 421 -13.93 15.17 11.86
CA LEU A 421 -13.14 15.75 12.93
C LEU A 421 -12.97 17.24 12.62
N THR A 422 -13.93 18.06 13.07
CA THR A 422 -13.78 19.52 13.14
C THR A 422 -13.96 19.93 14.58
N PHE A 423 -12.88 20.37 15.23
CA PHE A 423 -12.96 21.15 16.45
C PHE A 423 -13.71 22.45 16.13
N HIS A 424 -14.87 22.66 16.74
CA HIS A 424 -15.47 23.99 16.85
C HIS A 424 -16.00 24.22 18.27
N ASP A 425 -15.71 25.43 18.74
CA ASP A 425 -15.96 26.02 20.05
C ASP A 425 -17.46 26.32 20.31
N GLY A 426 -17.79 26.54 21.57
CA GLY A 426 -19.10 26.34 22.22
C GLY A 426 -20.30 27.19 21.81
N SER A 427 -21.52 26.67 22.11
CA SER A 427 -22.57 27.40 22.86
C SER A 427 -23.78 26.51 23.24
N GLN A 428 -23.93 26.27 24.55
CA GLN A 428 -25.11 26.08 25.43
C GLN A 428 -26.52 25.59 24.98
N PHE A 429 -27.07 24.71 25.85
CA PHE A 429 -28.46 24.23 26.10
C PHE A 429 -29.06 23.11 25.22
N ASP A 430 -29.14 21.87 25.73
CA ASP A 430 -30.35 21.33 26.38
C ASP A 430 -30.15 19.95 27.07
N ILE A 431 -30.99 19.65 28.06
CA ILE A 431 -30.86 18.55 29.03
C ILE A 431 -31.18 17.18 28.39
N SER A 432 -30.18 16.30 28.28
CA SER A 432 -30.35 14.84 28.39
C SER A 432 -29.02 14.21 28.84
N ARG A 433 -29.09 13.50 29.97
CA ARG A 433 -27.96 13.08 30.80
C ARG A 433 -27.59 11.64 30.45
N GLU A 434 -26.74 11.41 29.43
CA GLU A 434 -26.04 10.11 29.24
C GLU A 434 -24.96 10.02 28.12
N ALA A 435 -24.59 11.09 27.41
CA ALA A 435 -23.73 10.97 26.20
C ALA A 435 -22.36 11.70 26.24
N TYR A 436 -21.80 12.01 27.42
CA TYR A 436 -20.61 12.88 27.54
C TYR A 436 -19.28 12.19 27.92
N SER A 437 -19.16 10.86 27.85
CA SER A 437 -17.91 10.15 28.22
C SER A 437 -17.09 9.58 27.04
N GLU A 438 -17.39 9.93 25.78
CA GLU A 438 -16.94 9.10 24.64
C GLU A 438 -15.67 9.49 23.83
N PRO A 439 -15.09 10.71 23.83
CA PRO A 439 -13.88 10.95 23.02
C PRO A 439 -12.58 10.43 23.68
N ASN A 440 -12.32 10.79 24.93
CA ASN A 440 -11.03 10.48 25.58
C ASN A 440 -10.80 8.97 25.79
N GLU A 441 -11.83 8.20 26.18
CA GLU A 441 -11.69 6.76 26.41
C GLU A 441 -11.46 5.97 25.11
N ALA A 442 -12.14 6.36 24.03
CA ALA A 442 -11.98 5.75 22.72
C ALA A 442 -10.58 6.03 22.16
N ASP A 443 -10.08 7.25 22.33
CA ASP A 443 -8.74 7.65 21.89
C ASP A 443 -7.65 6.89 22.66
N ILE A 444 -7.75 6.80 23.99
CA ILE A 444 -6.82 6.03 24.83
C ILE A 444 -6.83 4.55 24.43
N ARG A 445 -8.01 3.96 24.21
CA ARG A 445 -8.16 2.56 23.78
C ARG A 445 -7.51 2.31 22.42
N ASN A 446 -7.75 3.19 21.47
CA ASN A 446 -7.15 3.12 20.13
C ASN A 446 -5.63 3.30 20.20
N TRP A 447 -5.13 4.19 21.07
CA TRP A 447 -3.71 4.39 21.29
C TRP A 447 -3.04 3.16 21.91
N LEU A 448 -3.61 2.57 22.96
CA LEU A 448 -3.12 1.33 23.58
C LEU A 448 -3.09 0.17 22.59
N ARG A 449 -4.16 0.00 21.80
CA ARG A 449 -4.21 -1.00 20.72
C ARG A 449 -3.14 -0.73 19.67
N GLY A 450 -3.03 0.52 19.21
CA GLY A 450 -2.09 0.95 18.20
C GLY A 450 -0.65 0.66 18.59
N ILE A 451 -0.26 0.95 19.84
CA ILE A 451 1.10 0.64 20.31
C ILE A 451 1.33 -0.87 20.37
N ARG A 452 0.38 -1.64 20.92
CA ARG A 452 0.53 -3.08 21.06
C ARG A 452 0.65 -3.78 19.71
N ASP A 453 -0.30 -3.53 18.81
CA ASP A 453 -0.35 -4.18 17.49
C ASP A 453 0.85 -3.76 16.62
N SER A 454 1.25 -2.48 16.69
CA SER A 454 2.46 -2.00 15.99
C SER A 454 3.72 -2.61 16.58
N GLY A 455 3.81 -2.71 17.91
CA GLY A 455 4.95 -3.32 18.60
C GLY A 455 5.13 -4.80 18.23
N TYR A 456 4.04 -5.56 18.20
CA TYR A 456 4.08 -6.95 17.73
C TYR A 456 4.46 -7.06 16.26
N SER A 457 3.89 -6.19 15.41
CA SER A 457 4.21 -6.17 13.98
C SER A 457 5.67 -5.85 13.73
N ILE A 458 6.25 -4.89 14.47
CA ILE A 458 7.67 -4.55 14.39
C ILE A 458 8.53 -5.76 14.75
N LEU A 459 8.22 -6.46 15.86
CA LEU A 459 8.97 -7.65 16.27
C LEU A 459 8.83 -8.79 15.26
N GLY A 460 7.62 -9.07 14.78
CA GLY A 460 7.37 -10.13 13.81
C GLY A 460 8.02 -9.87 12.45
N LEU A 461 7.96 -8.63 11.96
CA LEU A 461 8.65 -8.24 10.72
C LEU A 461 10.17 -8.26 10.92
N SER A 462 10.69 -7.87 12.07
CA SER A 462 12.13 -7.94 12.36
C SER A 462 12.64 -9.38 12.37
N ALA A 463 11.83 -10.34 12.82
CA ALA A 463 12.18 -11.75 12.78
C ALA A 463 12.46 -12.26 11.35
N THR A 464 11.84 -11.66 10.32
CA THR A 464 12.07 -12.03 8.92
C THR A 464 13.49 -11.74 8.43
N LEU A 465 14.27 -10.93 9.17
CA LEU A 465 15.68 -10.66 8.90
C LEU A 465 16.61 -11.83 9.28
N GLY A 466 16.10 -12.89 9.93
CA GLY A 466 16.87 -14.09 10.29
C GLY A 466 18.05 -13.78 11.21
N ASP A 467 19.21 -14.38 10.93
CA ASP A 467 20.45 -14.28 11.73
C ASP A 467 20.78 -12.85 12.20
N SER A 468 20.55 -11.85 11.35
CA SER A 468 20.87 -10.45 11.67
C SER A 468 20.06 -9.94 12.87
N PHE A 469 18.80 -10.36 12.99
CA PHE A 469 17.96 -10.00 14.13
C PHE A 469 18.30 -10.85 15.35
N PHE A 470 18.28 -12.18 15.21
CA PHE A 470 18.41 -13.10 16.35
C PHE A 470 19.78 -13.05 17.04
N ARG A 471 20.85 -12.65 16.34
CA ARG A 471 22.19 -12.49 16.92
C ARG A 471 22.49 -11.08 17.43
N CYS A 472 21.80 -10.05 16.95
CA CYS A 472 22.04 -8.67 17.37
C CYS A 472 21.15 -8.21 18.53
N VAL A 473 20.03 -8.90 18.77
CA VAL A 473 19.06 -8.57 19.82
C VAL A 473 19.26 -9.47 21.02
N ASP A 474 19.23 -8.89 22.23
CA ASP A 474 19.23 -9.66 23.47
C ASP A 474 17.92 -10.47 23.62
N PRO A 475 17.97 -11.82 23.59
CA PRO A 475 16.78 -12.66 23.74
C PRO A 475 16.06 -12.38 25.07
N HIS A 476 16.82 -12.11 26.14
CA HIS A 476 16.25 -11.94 27.47
C HIS A 476 15.30 -10.74 27.54
N SER A 477 15.70 -9.60 26.97
CA SER A 477 14.84 -8.41 26.88
C SER A 477 13.53 -8.67 26.13
N VAL A 478 13.55 -9.44 25.03
CA VAL A 478 12.34 -9.74 24.25
C VAL A 478 11.45 -10.74 24.99
N ILE A 479 12.02 -11.81 25.52
CA ILE A 479 11.29 -12.83 26.28
C ILE A 479 10.60 -12.20 27.49
N LEU A 480 11.32 -11.39 28.27
CA LEU A 480 10.74 -10.68 29.41
C LEU A 480 9.58 -9.76 28.98
N ALA A 481 9.75 -9.01 27.90
CA ALA A 481 8.72 -8.09 27.44
C ALA A 481 7.43 -8.80 27.03
N LEU A 482 7.55 -9.95 26.36
CA LEU A 482 6.39 -10.67 25.84
C LEU A 482 5.74 -11.60 26.87
N MET A 483 6.54 -12.24 27.74
CA MET A 483 6.05 -13.35 28.58
C MET A 483 5.80 -12.99 30.05
N GLU A 484 6.39 -11.92 30.61
CA GLU A 484 6.28 -11.63 32.05
C GLU A 484 4.84 -11.54 32.57
N ASN A 485 3.97 -10.88 31.80
CA ASN A 485 2.58 -10.62 32.19
C ASN A 485 1.57 -11.46 31.40
N VAL A 486 2.01 -12.52 30.70
CA VAL A 486 1.14 -13.32 29.82
C VAL A 486 -0.10 -13.85 30.54
N GLN A 487 0.04 -14.21 31.82
CA GLN A 487 -1.04 -14.77 32.64
C GLN A 487 -2.21 -13.81 32.92
N HIS A 488 -1.98 -12.50 32.79
CA HIS A 488 -2.98 -11.48 33.03
C HIS A 488 -3.60 -10.96 31.72
N MET A 489 -3.11 -11.41 30.57
CA MET A 489 -3.57 -10.92 29.28
C MET A 489 -4.91 -11.55 28.89
N GLU A 490 -5.76 -10.74 28.27
CA GLU A 490 -7.02 -11.17 27.65
C GLU A 490 -6.78 -12.04 26.40
N PHE A 491 -7.75 -12.88 26.03
CA PHE A 491 -7.62 -13.81 24.90
C PHE A 491 -7.40 -13.09 23.59
N ARG A 492 -8.05 -11.93 23.37
CA ARG A 492 -7.81 -11.11 22.17
C ARG A 492 -6.37 -10.60 22.08
N HIS A 493 -5.71 -10.34 23.22
CA HIS A 493 -4.33 -9.86 23.26
C HIS A 493 -3.33 -11.00 22.99
N ILE A 494 -3.56 -12.17 23.59
CA ILE A 494 -2.73 -13.36 23.36
C ILE A 494 -2.86 -13.81 21.91
N LYS A 495 -4.07 -13.80 21.34
CA LYS A 495 -4.30 -14.08 19.91
C LYS A 495 -3.43 -13.19 19.02
N GLN A 496 -3.45 -11.87 19.23
CA GLN A 496 -2.64 -10.94 18.43
C GLN A 496 -1.14 -11.10 18.64
N LEU A 497 -0.70 -11.36 19.88
CA LEU A 497 0.70 -11.65 20.20
C LEU A 497 1.20 -12.89 19.42
N VAL A 498 0.40 -13.96 19.43
CA VAL A 498 0.72 -15.20 18.72
C VAL A 498 0.79 -14.95 17.22
N HIS A 499 -0.25 -14.32 16.67
CA HIS A 499 -0.36 -14.08 15.23
C HIS A 499 0.76 -13.18 14.67
N LEU A 500 0.97 -12.02 15.31
CA LEU A 500 1.82 -10.96 14.76
C LEU A 500 3.29 -11.10 15.16
N ALA A 501 3.61 -11.65 16.33
CA ALA A 501 4.98 -11.74 16.82
C ALA A 501 5.50 -13.18 16.88
N LEU A 502 4.81 -14.09 17.57
CA LEU A 502 5.36 -15.42 17.87
C LEU A 502 5.41 -16.34 16.64
N VAL A 503 4.39 -16.32 15.78
CA VAL A 503 4.39 -17.12 14.55
C VAL A 503 5.58 -16.74 13.64
N PRO A 504 5.84 -15.46 13.33
CA PRO A 504 7.06 -15.08 12.61
C PRO A 504 8.36 -15.44 13.36
N LEU A 505 8.43 -15.22 14.67
CA LEU A 505 9.61 -15.56 15.47
C LEU A 505 9.96 -17.06 15.36
N VAL A 506 8.97 -17.95 15.51
CA VAL A 506 9.16 -19.40 15.35
C VAL A 506 9.59 -19.74 13.92
N LYS A 507 8.94 -19.15 12.91
CA LYS A 507 9.18 -19.48 11.51
C LYS A 507 10.59 -19.14 11.01
N PHE A 508 11.20 -18.08 11.54
CA PHE A 508 12.47 -17.53 11.04
C PHE A 508 13.63 -17.70 12.03
N CYS A 509 13.42 -18.33 13.20
CA CYS A 509 14.49 -18.54 14.18
C CYS A 509 15.53 -19.58 13.69
N PRO A 510 16.83 -19.21 13.64
CA PRO A 510 17.91 -20.14 13.33
C PRO A 510 17.97 -21.31 14.33
N SER A 511 18.28 -22.51 13.85
CA SER A 511 18.26 -23.73 14.67
C SER A 511 19.30 -23.75 15.78
N ASP A 512 20.40 -23.02 15.64
CA ASP A 512 21.42 -22.84 16.68
C ASP A 512 20.95 -21.99 17.86
N LEU A 513 19.81 -21.30 17.74
CA LEU A 513 19.29 -20.35 18.73
C LEU A 513 17.94 -20.75 19.33
N TRP A 514 17.44 -21.95 19.04
CA TRP A 514 16.14 -22.41 19.52
C TRP A 514 16.04 -22.47 21.04
N ASP A 515 17.05 -22.98 21.74
CA ASP A 515 17.05 -23.05 23.22
C ASP A 515 17.05 -21.65 23.85
N ALA A 516 17.79 -20.71 23.23
CA ALA A 516 17.90 -19.35 23.72
C ALA A 516 16.60 -18.55 23.53
N TRP A 517 15.86 -18.81 22.45
CA TRP A 517 14.67 -18.05 22.04
C TRP A 517 13.37 -18.85 22.16
N LEU A 518 13.24 -19.94 21.41
CA LEU A 518 11.97 -20.65 21.24
C LEU A 518 11.53 -21.34 22.52
N GLU A 519 12.41 -22.08 23.20
CA GLU A 519 12.07 -22.78 24.45
C GLU A 519 11.49 -21.80 25.50
N LYS A 520 12.19 -20.68 25.69
CA LYS A 520 11.84 -19.66 26.68
C LYS A 520 10.63 -18.80 26.31
N LEU A 521 10.26 -18.72 25.02
CA LEU A 521 9.04 -18.06 24.57
C LEU A 521 7.84 -19.00 24.62
N LEU A 522 8.02 -20.24 24.17
CA LEU A 522 6.93 -21.19 23.98
C LEU A 522 6.49 -21.85 25.28
N HIS A 523 7.41 -22.18 26.18
CA HIS A 523 7.06 -22.83 27.44
C HIS A 523 6.06 -22.01 28.31
N PRO A 524 6.34 -20.74 28.68
CA PRO A 524 5.39 -19.95 29.49
C PRO A 524 4.06 -19.69 28.77
N LEU A 525 4.11 -19.52 27.44
CA LEU A 525 2.91 -19.35 26.62
C LEU A 525 2.02 -20.60 26.68
N PHE A 526 2.58 -21.78 26.36
CA PHE A 526 1.81 -23.02 26.30
C PHE A 526 1.29 -23.40 27.67
N LEU A 527 2.07 -23.23 28.74
CA LEU A 527 1.62 -23.49 30.11
C LEU A 527 0.36 -22.67 30.47
N HIS A 528 0.39 -21.37 30.18
CA HIS A 528 -0.75 -20.49 30.48
C HIS A 528 -1.96 -20.76 29.58
N VAL A 529 -1.74 -20.79 28.26
CA VAL A 529 -2.80 -21.02 27.27
C VAL A 529 -3.48 -22.36 27.49
N TRP A 530 -2.71 -23.39 27.85
CA TRP A 530 -3.23 -24.70 28.20
C TRP A 530 -4.25 -24.60 29.34
N GLN A 531 -3.83 -24.08 30.49
CA GLN A 531 -4.69 -23.95 31.67
C GLN A 531 -5.94 -23.10 31.37
N ALA A 532 -5.75 -21.98 30.67
CA ALA A 532 -6.83 -21.08 30.29
C ALA A 532 -7.85 -21.77 29.38
N LEU A 533 -7.41 -22.36 28.26
CA LEU A 533 -8.30 -23.01 27.30
C LEU A 533 -9.01 -24.22 27.89
N THR A 534 -8.32 -25.07 28.65
CA THR A 534 -8.95 -26.24 29.31
C THR A 534 -10.04 -25.79 30.27
N SER A 535 -9.74 -24.78 31.10
CA SER A 535 -10.72 -24.26 32.05
C SER A 535 -11.94 -23.68 31.33
N SER A 536 -11.75 -22.86 30.30
CA SER A 536 -12.84 -22.22 29.55
C SER A 536 -13.65 -23.21 28.71
N TRP A 537 -13.03 -24.17 28.02
CA TRP A 537 -13.76 -25.22 27.30
C TRP A 537 -14.54 -26.13 28.25
N SER A 538 -13.97 -26.50 29.40
CA SER A 538 -14.68 -27.30 30.40
C SER A 538 -15.88 -26.55 31.00
N SER A 539 -15.74 -25.25 31.24
CA SER A 539 -16.82 -24.37 31.69
C SER A 539 -17.91 -24.25 30.63
N LEU A 540 -17.53 -24.05 29.36
CA LEU A 540 -18.48 -23.95 28.25
C LEU A 540 -19.30 -25.24 28.10
N LEU A 541 -18.65 -26.40 28.18
CA LEU A 541 -19.31 -27.70 28.04
C LEU A 541 -20.22 -28.05 29.22
N ARG A 542 -19.88 -27.65 30.44
CA ARG A 542 -20.64 -27.99 31.66
C ARG A 542 -21.72 -26.96 32.01
N GLU A 543 -21.42 -25.68 31.81
CA GLU A 543 -22.20 -24.56 32.33
C GLU A 543 -22.76 -23.66 31.21
N GLY A 544 -22.41 -23.91 29.94
CA GLY A 544 -22.83 -23.08 28.80
C GLY A 544 -22.08 -21.74 28.67
N LYS A 545 -21.16 -21.44 29.59
CA LYS A 545 -20.36 -20.20 29.60
C LYS A 545 -18.88 -20.49 29.62
N ALA A 546 -18.10 -19.79 28.78
CA ALA A 546 -16.66 -19.99 28.68
C ALA A 546 -15.86 -19.19 29.73
N LYS A 547 -16.48 -18.17 30.36
CA LYS A 547 -15.87 -17.34 31.43
C LYS A 547 -14.52 -16.75 31.02
N VAL A 548 -14.45 -16.16 29.83
CA VAL A 548 -13.20 -15.60 29.29
C VAL A 548 -12.80 -14.31 30.02
N PRO A 549 -11.50 -13.99 30.15
CA PRO A 549 -11.05 -12.78 30.86
C PRO A 549 -11.58 -11.47 30.26
N ASP A 550 -11.75 -11.42 28.94
CA ASP A 550 -12.11 -10.23 28.14
C ASP A 550 -13.48 -9.61 28.50
N LEU A 551 -14.36 -10.38 29.15
CA LEU A 551 -15.75 -10.00 29.45
C LEU A 551 -16.04 -9.91 30.95
N HIS A 552 -15.02 -10.01 31.81
CA HIS A 552 -15.18 -9.92 33.26
C HIS A 552 -15.70 -8.52 33.67
N GLY A 553 -16.94 -8.45 34.16
CA GLY A 553 -17.56 -7.20 34.67
C GLY A 553 -18.53 -6.48 33.72
N VAL A 554 -18.92 -7.07 32.57
CA VAL A 554 -19.98 -6.50 31.72
C VAL A 554 -21.36 -6.71 32.37
N LEU A 555 -21.89 -5.66 33.01
CA LEU A 555 -23.17 -5.67 33.74
C LEU A 555 -24.42 -5.38 32.89
N ALA A 556 -24.33 -5.32 31.55
CA ALA A 556 -25.40 -4.71 30.72
C ALA A 556 -25.65 -5.38 29.36
N GLY A 557 -25.64 -6.71 29.27
CA GLY A 557 -26.02 -7.45 28.04
C GLY A 557 -27.08 -8.52 28.31
N SER A 558 -27.89 -8.86 27.29
CA SER A 558 -28.65 -10.12 27.32
C SER A 558 -27.66 -11.27 27.43
N ASP A 559 -27.84 -12.17 28.41
CA ASP A 559 -26.91 -13.24 28.77
C ASP A 559 -26.41 -14.04 27.54
N LEU A 560 -27.31 -14.27 26.57
CA LEU A 560 -27.03 -14.95 25.29
C LEU A 560 -25.99 -14.26 24.40
N LYS A 561 -25.96 -12.92 24.36
CA LYS A 561 -24.98 -12.17 23.55
C LYS A 561 -23.59 -12.29 24.16
N VAL A 562 -23.50 -12.29 25.49
CA VAL A 562 -22.24 -12.47 26.21
C VAL A 562 -21.71 -13.87 25.94
N GLU A 563 -22.54 -14.91 26.07
CA GLU A 563 -22.18 -16.30 25.78
C GLU A 563 -21.60 -16.50 24.38
N VAL A 564 -22.27 -15.96 23.34
CA VAL A 564 -21.79 -16.04 21.95
C VAL A 564 -20.43 -15.36 21.78
N MET A 565 -20.23 -14.22 22.44
CA MET A 565 -18.94 -13.50 22.39
C MET A 565 -17.84 -14.27 23.12
N GLU A 566 -18.11 -14.84 24.29
CA GLU A 566 -17.15 -15.65 25.03
C GLU A 566 -16.73 -16.89 24.21
N GLU A 567 -17.70 -17.58 23.61
CA GLU A 567 -17.45 -18.73 22.73
C GLU A 567 -16.58 -18.32 21.53
N LYS A 568 -16.88 -17.19 20.88
CA LYS A 568 -16.10 -16.71 19.74
C LYS A 568 -14.65 -16.40 20.12
N LEU A 569 -14.41 -15.71 21.23
CA LEU A 569 -13.06 -15.41 21.71
C LEU A 569 -12.29 -16.69 22.05
N LEU A 570 -12.94 -17.66 22.70
CA LEU A 570 -12.37 -18.97 23.00
C LEU A 570 -11.96 -19.72 21.73
N ARG A 571 -12.84 -19.78 20.73
CA ARG A 571 -12.57 -20.42 19.43
C ARG A 571 -11.45 -19.73 18.67
N ASP A 572 -11.42 -18.39 18.69
CA ASP A 572 -10.40 -17.59 18.02
C ASP A 572 -9.00 -17.82 18.60
N LEU A 573 -8.86 -17.80 19.93
CA LEU A 573 -7.58 -18.10 20.56
C LEU A 573 -7.16 -19.55 20.29
N THR A 574 -8.08 -20.51 20.43
CA THR A 574 -7.82 -21.93 20.14
C THR A 574 -7.26 -22.11 18.72
N ARG A 575 -7.91 -21.48 17.72
CA ARG A 575 -7.49 -21.53 16.31
C ARG A 575 -6.08 -20.97 16.10
N GLU A 576 -5.75 -19.89 16.79
CA GLU A 576 -4.46 -19.23 16.60
C GLU A 576 -3.31 -20.05 17.20
N ILE A 577 -3.54 -20.67 18.36
CA ILE A 577 -2.58 -21.60 18.97
C ILE A 577 -2.41 -22.85 18.10
N CYS A 578 -3.49 -23.38 17.53
CA CYS A 578 -3.40 -24.46 16.54
C CYS A 578 -2.59 -24.04 15.29
N SER A 579 -2.68 -22.77 14.90
CA SER A 579 -1.86 -22.22 13.81
C SER A 579 -0.38 -22.17 14.17
N LEU A 580 -0.03 -21.73 15.38
CA LEU A 580 1.35 -21.76 15.89
C LEU A 580 1.90 -23.19 15.92
N CYS A 581 1.12 -24.14 16.43
CA CYS A 581 1.42 -25.57 16.44
C CYS A 581 1.69 -26.13 15.03
N SER A 582 0.92 -25.71 14.03
CA SER A 582 1.15 -26.10 12.63
C SER A 582 2.44 -25.53 12.07
N VAL A 583 2.82 -24.30 12.45
CA VAL A 583 4.12 -23.73 12.05
C VAL A 583 5.27 -24.50 12.69
N LEU A 584 5.17 -24.85 13.97
CA LEU A 584 6.15 -25.71 14.65
C LEU A 584 6.31 -27.08 13.97
N ALA A 585 5.22 -27.63 13.44
CA ALA A 585 5.23 -28.90 12.72
C ALA A 585 5.69 -28.80 11.26
N ALA A 586 6.06 -27.61 10.77
CA ALA A 586 6.40 -27.42 9.36
C ALA A 586 7.67 -28.22 8.98
N PRO A 587 7.71 -28.87 7.81
CA PRO A 587 8.88 -29.64 7.36
C PRO A 587 10.17 -28.82 7.27
N GLY A 588 10.06 -27.52 6.98
CA GLY A 588 11.21 -26.62 6.89
C GLY A 588 11.95 -26.41 8.22
N LEU A 589 11.24 -26.52 9.36
CA LEU A 589 11.86 -26.47 10.69
C LEU A 589 12.34 -27.86 11.13
N ASN A 590 11.71 -28.94 10.65
CA ASN A 590 11.96 -30.30 11.11
C ASN A 590 12.70 -31.19 10.10
N ALA A 591 13.52 -30.59 9.22
CA ALA A 591 14.19 -31.30 8.12
C ALA A 591 15.14 -32.42 8.58
N ALA A 592 15.58 -32.39 9.85
CA ALA A 592 16.43 -33.41 10.46
C ALA A 592 15.65 -34.66 10.94
N VAL A 593 14.31 -34.61 10.99
CA VAL A 593 13.49 -35.75 11.42
C VAL A 593 13.32 -36.71 10.22
N PRO A 594 13.71 -37.99 10.36
CA PRO A 594 13.63 -38.96 9.26
C PRO A 594 12.19 -39.19 8.82
N SER A 595 11.96 -39.42 7.53
CA SER A 595 10.64 -39.80 7.02
C SER A 595 10.17 -41.13 7.63
N LEU A 596 8.86 -41.35 7.71
CA LEU A 596 8.26 -42.57 8.30
C LEU A 596 8.76 -43.88 7.66
N GLU A 597 9.27 -43.82 6.42
CA GLU A 597 9.89 -44.96 5.71
C GLU A 597 11.36 -45.22 6.11
N GLN A 598 12.04 -44.23 6.69
CA GLN A 598 13.46 -44.29 7.11
C GLN A 598 13.63 -44.41 8.63
N ALA A 599 12.64 -44.00 9.43
CA ALA A 599 12.67 -43.99 10.90
C ALA A 599 12.67 -45.39 11.57
N GLY A 600 12.53 -46.48 10.80
CA GLY A 600 12.61 -47.85 11.31
C GLY A 600 14.03 -48.27 11.72
N GLN A 601 15.05 -47.46 11.46
CA GLN A 601 16.43 -47.69 11.83
C GLN A 601 17.06 -46.37 12.32
N VAL A 602 17.89 -46.46 13.36
CA VAL A 602 18.66 -45.40 14.02
C VAL A 602 18.02 -44.81 15.28
N SER A 603 18.78 -44.95 16.37
CA SER A 603 18.54 -44.42 17.71
C SER A 603 19.68 -43.45 18.04
N GLN A 604 19.35 -42.29 18.60
CA GLN A 604 19.98 -41.64 19.76
C GLN A 604 19.85 -40.10 19.73
N MET A 605 19.68 -39.58 20.95
CA MET A 605 20.01 -38.26 21.50
C MET A 605 18.88 -37.25 21.84
N ASP A 606 18.68 -37.17 23.17
CA ASP A 606 18.43 -36.09 24.15
C ASP A 606 17.26 -35.08 24.10
N ASP A 607 16.95 -34.62 25.33
CA ASP A 607 15.62 -34.48 25.93
C ASP A 607 15.25 -33.05 26.34
N SER A 608 13.97 -32.91 26.72
CA SER A 608 13.32 -31.87 27.53
C SER A 608 12.57 -30.74 26.79
N SER A 609 11.26 -30.96 26.58
CA SER A 609 10.17 -29.94 26.72
C SER A 609 8.80 -30.44 26.18
N MET A 610 8.33 -31.64 26.52
CA MET A 610 7.19 -32.26 25.81
C MET A 610 6.11 -32.92 26.69
N ARG A 611 5.91 -32.45 27.92
CA ARG A 611 4.75 -32.87 28.76
C ARG A 611 3.53 -31.94 28.67
N ASP A 612 3.68 -30.73 28.12
CA ASP A 612 2.59 -29.72 28.13
C ASP A 612 1.76 -29.68 26.83
N LEU A 613 2.27 -30.22 25.70
CA LEU A 613 1.49 -30.35 24.46
C LEU A 613 0.45 -31.48 24.51
N ALA A 614 0.66 -32.41 25.43
CA ALA A 614 -0.07 -33.66 25.56
C ALA A 614 -1.56 -33.47 25.79
N ALA A 615 -1.86 -32.43 26.54
CA ALA A 615 -3.19 -32.18 26.98
C ALA A 615 -3.93 -31.25 25.99
N PHE A 616 -3.22 -30.39 25.23
CA PHE A 616 -3.78 -29.46 24.24
C PHE A 616 -4.64 -30.16 23.16
N ALA A 617 -4.23 -31.34 22.73
CA ALA A 617 -4.98 -32.15 21.74
C ALA A 617 -6.33 -32.67 22.28
N SER A 618 -6.53 -32.73 23.60
CA SER A 618 -7.72 -33.29 24.24
C SER A 618 -8.90 -32.32 24.39
N THR A 619 -8.71 -31.00 24.21
CA THR A 619 -9.75 -29.98 24.52
C THR A 619 -10.06 -28.98 23.41
N SER A 620 -9.48 -29.09 22.22
CA SER A 620 -9.68 -28.13 21.12
C SER A 620 -10.75 -28.61 20.12
N MET A 621 -11.99 -28.09 20.23
CA MET A 621 -13.14 -28.43 19.37
C MET A 621 -13.43 -27.36 18.29
N VAL A 622 -12.72 -27.42 17.15
CA VAL A 622 -13.13 -26.81 15.86
C VAL A 622 -12.55 -27.63 14.70
N GLY A 623 -13.37 -28.07 13.74
CA GLY A 623 -12.94 -28.90 12.60
C GLY A 623 -11.85 -28.28 11.70
N GLU A 624 -11.77 -26.94 11.63
CA GLU A 624 -10.73 -26.20 10.88
C GLU A 624 -9.42 -26.01 11.68
N ALA A 625 -9.49 -26.00 13.02
CA ALA A 625 -8.30 -25.93 13.87
C ALA A 625 -7.63 -27.31 13.99
N MET A 626 -8.44 -28.37 13.96
CA MET A 626 -7.94 -29.74 14.08
C MET A 626 -7.08 -30.18 12.89
N SER A 627 -7.38 -29.75 11.66
CA SER A 627 -6.50 -30.03 10.48
C SER A 627 -5.08 -29.49 10.65
N LYS A 628 -4.94 -28.31 11.28
CA LYS A 628 -3.64 -27.70 11.59
C LYS A 628 -2.87 -28.47 12.68
N VAL A 629 -3.59 -29.02 13.67
CA VAL A 629 -3.00 -29.82 14.76
C VAL A 629 -2.61 -31.23 14.31
N THR A 630 -3.32 -31.82 13.34
CA THR A 630 -3.00 -33.16 12.79
C THR A 630 -1.54 -33.26 12.33
N SER A 631 -0.99 -32.20 11.72
CA SER A 631 0.42 -32.14 11.30
C SER A 631 1.38 -32.29 12.47
N LEU A 632 1.05 -31.66 13.61
CA LEU A 632 1.85 -31.75 14.83
C LEU A 632 1.69 -33.11 15.49
N CYS A 633 0.48 -33.66 15.56
CA CYS A 633 0.25 -35.01 16.06
C CYS A 633 1.05 -36.04 15.27
N GLY A 634 1.09 -35.93 13.93
CA GLY A 634 1.91 -36.77 13.06
C GLY A 634 3.41 -36.65 13.37
N LEU A 635 3.92 -35.44 13.57
CA LEU A 635 5.31 -35.21 13.97
C LEU A 635 5.64 -35.84 15.33
N VAL A 636 4.75 -35.69 16.32
CA VAL A 636 4.92 -36.26 17.66
C VAL A 636 4.92 -37.80 17.62
N ILE A 637 4.05 -38.39 16.81
CA ILE A 637 4.03 -39.85 16.59
C ILE A 637 5.34 -40.31 15.93
N LEU A 638 5.81 -39.60 14.91
CA LEU A 638 7.06 -39.90 14.23
C LEU A 638 8.26 -39.81 15.18
N LEU A 639 8.32 -38.78 16.03
CA LEU A 639 9.32 -38.65 17.09
C LEU A 639 9.21 -39.79 18.10
N ALA A 640 8.02 -40.21 18.51
CA ALA A 640 7.84 -41.35 19.42
C ALA A 640 8.28 -42.69 18.80
N ILE A 641 8.27 -42.80 17.47
CA ILE A 641 8.73 -43.99 16.74
C ILE A 641 10.26 -43.97 16.58
N SER A 642 10.82 -42.83 16.20
CA SER A 642 12.25 -42.67 15.94
C SER A 642 13.09 -42.55 17.23
N THR A 643 12.50 -42.02 18.30
CA THR A 643 13.14 -41.91 19.61
C THR A 643 12.72 -43.06 20.54
N ASP A 644 13.62 -43.51 21.41
CA ASP A 644 13.29 -44.51 22.44
C ASP A 644 12.78 -43.87 23.75
N ASN A 645 12.22 -42.66 23.67
CA ASN A 645 11.74 -41.95 24.85
C ASN A 645 10.49 -42.65 25.41
N ALA A 646 10.60 -43.17 26.64
CA ALA A 646 9.54 -43.93 27.29
C ALA A 646 8.31 -43.07 27.61
N GLU A 647 8.52 -41.82 28.03
CA GLU A 647 7.44 -40.89 28.39
C GLU A 647 6.64 -40.45 27.17
N LEU A 648 7.35 -40.12 26.08
CA LEU A 648 6.74 -39.74 24.81
C LEU A 648 5.95 -40.92 24.22
N ARG A 649 6.51 -42.13 24.29
CA ARG A 649 5.84 -43.35 23.86
C ARG A 649 4.59 -43.64 24.70
N GLU A 650 4.67 -43.48 26.03
CA GLU A 650 3.50 -43.65 26.90
C GLU A 650 2.40 -42.65 26.55
N PHE A 651 2.76 -41.37 26.42
CA PHE A 651 1.85 -40.31 26.02
C PHE A 651 1.17 -40.60 24.67
N VAL A 652 1.94 -40.95 23.64
CA VAL A 652 1.40 -41.22 22.29
C VAL A 652 0.47 -42.44 22.29
N CYS A 653 0.88 -43.52 22.97
CA CYS A 653 0.13 -44.77 22.99
C CYS A 653 -1.15 -44.71 23.83
N LYS A 654 -1.20 -43.84 24.84
CA LYS A 654 -2.31 -43.75 25.79
C LYS A 654 -3.18 -42.53 25.53
N ASP A 655 -2.63 -41.35 25.74
CA ASP A 655 -3.39 -40.11 25.79
C ASP A 655 -3.69 -39.59 24.38
N LEU A 656 -2.69 -39.53 23.49
CA LEU A 656 -2.90 -39.10 22.11
C LEU A 656 -3.79 -40.08 21.32
N PHE A 657 -3.56 -41.38 21.48
CA PHE A 657 -4.38 -42.41 20.82
C PHE A 657 -5.85 -42.33 21.26
N SER A 658 -6.11 -42.17 22.56
CA SER A 658 -7.46 -41.97 23.10
C SER A 658 -8.09 -40.66 22.59
N ALA A 659 -7.34 -39.56 22.57
CA ALA A 659 -7.81 -38.27 22.09
C ALA A 659 -8.18 -38.29 20.60
N ILE A 660 -7.40 -38.96 19.74
CA ILE A 660 -7.72 -39.11 18.31
C ILE A 660 -9.02 -39.90 18.12
N ILE A 661 -9.22 -40.99 18.88
CA ILE A 661 -10.45 -41.79 18.83
C ILE A 661 -11.66 -40.98 19.32
N GLN A 662 -11.51 -40.23 20.42
CA GLN A 662 -12.54 -39.30 20.88
C GLN A 662 -12.83 -38.21 19.84
N GLY A 663 -11.81 -37.70 19.15
CA GLY A 663 -11.94 -36.75 18.04
C GLY A 663 -12.82 -37.27 16.90
N LEU A 664 -12.78 -38.58 16.62
CA LEU A 664 -13.61 -39.22 15.59
C LEU A 664 -15.09 -39.35 16.00
N THR A 665 -15.44 -39.13 17.27
CA THR A 665 -16.85 -39.09 17.74
C THR A 665 -17.60 -37.85 17.24
N LEU A 666 -16.87 -36.83 16.81
CA LEU A 666 -17.38 -35.50 16.52
C LEU A 666 -17.65 -35.33 15.02
N GLU A 667 -18.88 -34.96 14.67
CA GLU A 667 -19.33 -34.87 13.27
C GLU A 667 -18.58 -33.82 12.44
N SER A 668 -18.16 -32.72 13.09
CA SER A 668 -17.38 -31.64 12.49
C SER A 668 -16.01 -32.10 11.96
N ASN A 669 -15.52 -33.27 12.39
CA ASN A 669 -14.24 -33.84 11.97
C ASN A 669 -14.37 -34.80 10.77
N SER A 670 -15.53 -34.88 10.13
CA SER A 670 -15.74 -35.76 8.96
C SER A 670 -14.75 -35.52 7.81
N ILE A 671 -14.37 -34.26 7.57
CA ILE A 671 -13.40 -33.84 6.55
C ILE A 671 -12.00 -34.41 6.82
N ILE A 672 -11.55 -34.38 8.08
CA ILE A 672 -10.21 -34.83 8.52
C ILE A 672 -10.18 -36.28 9.01
N SER A 673 -11.33 -36.96 9.04
CA SER A 673 -11.48 -38.32 9.57
C SER A 673 -10.53 -39.33 8.93
N ALA A 674 -10.21 -39.15 7.64
CA ALA A 674 -9.23 -39.98 6.95
C ALA A 674 -7.82 -39.79 7.51
N GLU A 675 -7.41 -38.58 7.87
CA GLU A 675 -6.08 -38.32 8.44
C GLU A 675 -5.98 -38.86 9.86
N LEU A 676 -7.00 -38.63 10.69
CA LEU A 676 -7.08 -39.15 12.06
C LEU A 676 -7.01 -40.69 12.10
N VAL A 677 -7.71 -41.39 11.20
CA VAL A 677 -7.60 -42.85 11.07
C VAL A 677 -6.19 -43.27 10.61
N GLY A 678 -5.53 -42.45 9.80
CA GLY A 678 -4.12 -42.64 9.43
C GLY A 678 -3.20 -42.61 10.65
N LEU A 679 -3.35 -41.61 11.52
CA LEU A 679 -2.58 -41.49 12.76
C LEU A 679 -2.84 -42.67 13.72
N CYS A 680 -4.10 -43.11 13.86
CA CYS A 680 -4.42 -44.32 14.64
C CYS A 680 -3.69 -45.57 14.09
N ARG A 681 -3.62 -45.73 12.77
CA ARG A 681 -2.88 -46.83 12.11
C ARG A 681 -1.38 -46.75 12.43
N GLU A 682 -0.79 -45.56 12.37
CA GLU A 682 0.64 -45.37 12.65
C GLU A 682 0.99 -45.73 14.09
N ILE A 683 0.22 -45.21 15.07
CA ILE A 683 0.39 -45.55 16.48
C ILE A 683 0.26 -47.07 16.68
N PHE A 684 -0.79 -47.67 16.11
CA PHE A 684 -1.06 -49.09 16.34
C PHE A 684 0.03 -49.99 15.75
N ILE A 685 0.51 -49.71 14.54
CA ILE A 685 1.48 -50.59 13.87
C ILE A 685 2.89 -50.45 14.45
N TYR A 686 3.35 -49.22 14.70
CA TYR A 686 4.74 -49.00 15.11
C TYR A 686 4.94 -49.09 16.61
N LEU A 687 3.93 -48.79 17.43
CA LEU A 687 4.11 -48.66 18.88
C LEU A 687 3.40 -49.73 19.73
N SER A 688 2.37 -50.43 19.21
CA SER A 688 1.63 -51.42 20.03
C SER A 688 2.49 -52.58 20.51
N ASN A 689 3.55 -52.96 19.77
CA ASN A 689 4.45 -54.02 20.23
C ASN A 689 5.36 -53.58 21.38
N ARG A 690 5.57 -52.27 21.53
CA ARG A 690 6.41 -51.66 22.57
C ARG A 690 5.59 -51.19 23.78
N ASN A 691 4.29 -50.93 23.60
CA ASN A 691 3.39 -50.50 24.67
C ASN A 691 2.00 -51.14 24.51
N PRO A 692 1.43 -51.80 25.53
CA PRO A 692 0.14 -52.46 25.45
C PRO A 692 -1.07 -51.51 25.45
N SER A 693 -0.91 -50.22 25.77
CA SER A 693 -2.01 -49.25 25.90
C SER A 693 -2.93 -49.14 24.67
N PRO A 694 -2.44 -49.14 23.40
CA PRO A 694 -3.33 -49.06 22.25
C PRO A 694 -4.29 -50.25 22.16
N ARG A 695 -3.83 -51.47 22.50
CA ARG A 695 -4.66 -52.67 22.57
C ARG A 695 -5.71 -52.57 23.67
N GLN A 696 -5.30 -52.10 24.86
CA GLN A 696 -6.21 -51.91 26.00
C GLN A 696 -7.30 -50.87 25.69
N ILE A 697 -6.94 -49.78 25.01
CA ILE A 697 -7.89 -48.73 24.62
C ILE A 697 -8.90 -49.27 23.60
N LEU A 698 -8.45 -50.02 22.57
CA LEU A 698 -9.38 -50.64 21.63
C LEU A 698 -10.32 -51.63 22.32
N LEU A 699 -9.82 -52.47 23.24
CA LEU A 699 -10.66 -53.39 24.02
C LEU A 699 -11.62 -52.68 24.97
N SER A 700 -11.33 -51.44 25.37
CA SER A 700 -12.24 -50.63 26.19
C SER A 700 -13.43 -50.05 25.41
N LEU A 701 -13.42 -50.16 24.07
CA LEU A 701 -14.52 -49.70 23.23
C LEU A 701 -15.71 -50.67 23.32
N PRO A 702 -16.95 -50.16 23.39
CA PRO A 702 -18.13 -50.92 23.82
C PRO A 702 -18.52 -52.09 22.92
N CYS A 703 -18.02 -52.16 21.67
CA CYS A 703 -18.39 -53.19 20.70
C CYS A 703 -17.19 -53.99 20.13
N ILE A 704 -16.00 -53.93 20.76
CA ILE A 704 -14.85 -54.76 20.36
C ILE A 704 -14.73 -55.96 21.31
N THR A 705 -14.69 -57.17 20.76
CA THR A 705 -14.29 -58.37 21.51
C THR A 705 -12.80 -58.68 21.32
N LEU A 706 -12.24 -59.51 22.21
CA LEU A 706 -10.86 -60.00 22.06
C LEU A 706 -10.65 -60.76 20.73
N GLN A 707 -11.67 -61.45 20.23
CA GLN A 707 -11.61 -62.17 18.95
C GLN A 707 -11.56 -61.19 17.76
N ASP A 708 -12.29 -60.08 17.83
CA ASP A 708 -12.27 -59.05 16.77
C ASP A 708 -10.90 -58.36 16.68
N LEU A 709 -10.27 -58.10 17.83
CA LEU A 709 -8.91 -57.53 17.86
C LEU A 709 -7.87 -58.50 17.29
N LEU A 710 -7.96 -59.79 17.62
CA LEU A 710 -7.06 -60.82 17.09
C LEU A 710 -7.23 -60.99 15.56
N ALA A 711 -8.47 -61.00 15.08
CA ALA A 711 -8.76 -61.06 13.63
C ALA A 711 -8.23 -59.81 12.89
N PHE A 712 -8.29 -58.65 13.53
CA PHE A 712 -7.71 -57.41 13.01
C PHE A 712 -6.18 -57.47 12.95
N GLU A 713 -5.50 -57.93 14.00
CA GLU A 713 -4.04 -58.11 14.00
C GLU A 713 -3.59 -59.13 12.95
N GLU A 714 -4.32 -60.22 12.79
CA GLU A 714 -4.08 -61.21 11.74
C GLU A 714 -4.24 -60.59 10.35
N ALA A 715 -5.28 -59.79 10.11
CA ALA A 715 -5.48 -59.08 8.85
C ALA A 715 -4.35 -58.08 8.57
N LEU A 716 -3.88 -57.33 9.57
CA LEU A 716 -2.75 -56.41 9.44
C LEU A 716 -1.44 -57.13 9.11
N SER A 717 -1.22 -58.34 9.66
CA SER A 717 -0.01 -59.13 9.37
C SER A 717 0.07 -59.64 7.92
N LYS A 718 -1.09 -59.76 7.24
CA LYS A 718 -1.21 -60.27 5.88
C LYS A 718 -1.06 -59.20 4.80
N THR A 719 -1.06 -57.91 5.15
CA THR A 719 -0.88 -56.81 4.20
C THR A 719 0.25 -55.87 4.61
N GLY A 720 1.16 -55.59 3.67
CA GLY A 720 2.18 -54.55 3.81
C GLY A 720 1.73 -53.17 3.32
N SER A 721 0.52 -53.06 2.73
CA SER A 721 0.04 -51.83 2.10
C SER A 721 -0.51 -50.85 3.14
N PRO A 722 0.05 -49.62 3.28
CA PRO A 722 -0.46 -48.62 4.22
C PRO A 722 -1.93 -48.26 3.97
N LYS A 723 -2.38 -48.30 2.71
CA LYS A 723 -3.78 -48.01 2.33
C LYS A 723 -4.74 -49.09 2.84
N GLU A 724 -4.37 -50.35 2.73
CA GLU A 724 -5.18 -51.48 3.20
C GLU A 724 -5.21 -51.55 4.72
N GLN A 725 -4.07 -51.34 5.38
CA GLN A 725 -3.98 -51.27 6.83
C GLN A 725 -4.85 -50.15 7.42
N LYS A 726 -4.84 -48.97 6.77
CA LYS A 726 -5.73 -47.85 7.13
C LYS A 726 -7.21 -48.21 6.97
N GLN A 727 -7.56 -48.96 5.92
CA GLN A 727 -8.92 -49.41 5.71
C GLN A 727 -9.36 -50.44 6.76
N HIS A 728 -8.49 -51.37 7.14
CA HIS A 728 -8.76 -52.29 8.25
C HIS A 728 -8.97 -51.54 9.57
N MET A 729 -8.12 -50.54 9.87
CA MET A 729 -8.27 -49.70 11.07
C MET A 729 -9.61 -48.96 11.07
N LYS A 730 -10.00 -48.39 9.91
CA LYS A 730 -11.31 -47.74 9.73
C LYS A 730 -12.46 -48.70 10.03
N SER A 731 -12.41 -49.92 9.47
CA SER A 731 -13.45 -50.94 9.67
C SER A 731 -13.59 -51.35 11.13
N LEU A 732 -12.46 -51.55 11.83
CA LEU A 732 -12.47 -51.87 13.25
C LEU A 732 -13.10 -50.74 14.08
N LEU A 733 -12.71 -49.49 13.86
CA LEU A 733 -13.24 -48.34 14.61
C LEU A 733 -14.74 -48.13 14.39
N ILE A 734 -15.23 -48.34 13.16
CA ILE A 734 -16.67 -48.29 12.84
C ILE A 734 -17.43 -49.38 13.60
N MET A 735 -16.88 -50.60 13.62
CA MET A 735 -17.45 -51.73 14.37
C MET A 735 -17.48 -51.45 15.87
N ALA A 736 -16.39 -50.88 16.40
CA ALA A 736 -16.16 -50.63 17.82
C ALA A 736 -17.17 -49.71 18.52
N THR A 737 -17.84 -48.86 17.75
CA THR A 737 -18.56 -47.70 18.29
C THR A 737 -20.02 -47.63 17.87
N GLY A 738 -20.53 -48.57 17.07
CA GLY A 738 -21.96 -48.76 16.83
C GLY A 738 -22.74 -47.49 16.47
N ASN A 739 -22.18 -46.65 15.58
CA ASN A 739 -22.67 -45.33 15.13
C ASN A 739 -22.28 -44.10 15.98
N LYS A 740 -21.48 -44.24 17.05
CA LYS A 740 -21.01 -43.09 17.84
C LYS A 740 -19.87 -42.29 17.18
N LEU A 741 -19.14 -42.87 16.23
CA LEU A 741 -18.12 -42.15 15.43
C LEU A 741 -18.76 -41.39 14.27
N LYS A 742 -19.45 -40.29 14.59
CA LYS A 742 -20.20 -39.48 13.61
C LYS A 742 -19.32 -38.96 12.47
N ALA A 743 -18.04 -38.74 12.70
CA ALA A 743 -17.08 -38.33 11.65
C ALA A 743 -16.92 -39.35 10.52
N LEU A 744 -17.11 -40.65 10.81
CA LEU A 744 -16.91 -41.75 9.87
C LEU A 744 -18.21 -42.18 9.17
N ALA A 745 -19.37 -41.75 9.67
CA ALA A 745 -20.69 -42.12 9.15
C ALA A 745 -21.06 -41.39 7.84
N THR A 746 -20.57 -40.17 7.62
CA THR A 746 -21.00 -39.27 6.51
C THR A 746 -20.30 -39.51 5.17
N GLN A 747 -19.29 -40.38 5.08
CA GLN A 747 -18.54 -40.58 3.82
C GLN A 747 -19.21 -41.48 2.78
N LYS A 748 -20.43 -41.99 3.01
CA LYS A 748 -21.11 -42.88 2.07
C LYS A 748 -21.91 -42.21 0.95
N ALA A 749 -21.97 -40.88 0.85
CA ALA A 749 -22.80 -40.23 -0.18
C ALA A 749 -22.36 -38.83 -0.64
N VAL A 750 -21.09 -38.59 -1.02
CA VAL A 750 -20.76 -37.39 -1.83
C VAL A 750 -19.62 -37.71 -2.81
N ASN A 751 -19.95 -38.41 -3.90
CA ASN A 751 -19.13 -38.44 -5.12
C ASN A 751 -19.87 -37.77 -6.29
N VAL A 752 -20.79 -36.86 -6.01
CA VAL A 752 -21.58 -36.15 -7.02
C VAL A 752 -21.43 -34.63 -6.77
N ILE A 753 -20.55 -34.02 -7.58
CA ILE A 753 -20.49 -32.59 -7.95
C ILE A 753 -19.89 -31.63 -6.90
N THR A 754 -18.58 -31.44 -6.97
CA THR A 754 -17.79 -30.36 -6.35
C THR A 754 -17.95 -29.00 -7.06
N ASN A 755 -19.17 -28.58 -7.41
CA ASN A 755 -19.38 -27.30 -8.13
C ASN A 755 -20.63 -26.50 -7.76
N VAL A 756 -21.12 -26.57 -6.52
CA VAL A 756 -22.13 -25.61 -6.02
C VAL A 756 -21.76 -25.10 -4.63
N THR A 757 -20.62 -24.40 -4.55
CA THR A 757 -20.36 -23.43 -3.49
C THR A 757 -20.91 -22.10 -3.99
N ILE A 758 -22.09 -21.67 -3.52
CA ILE A 758 -22.52 -20.24 -3.41
C ILE A 758 -23.97 -20.08 -2.90
N GLN A 759 -24.85 -21.09 -2.93
CA GLN A 759 -26.29 -20.86 -2.69
C GLN A 759 -26.87 -21.27 -1.31
N TRP A 760 -26.05 -21.71 -0.35
CA TRP A 760 -26.52 -22.13 0.98
C TRP A 760 -26.49 -21.04 2.08
N LEU A 761 -25.94 -19.85 1.80
CA LEU A 761 -25.88 -18.73 2.75
C LEU A 761 -27.13 -17.83 2.77
N ARG A 762 -28.25 -18.25 2.17
CA ARG A 762 -29.44 -17.38 2.03
C ARG A 762 -30.75 -17.86 2.66
N ASN A 763 -30.79 -19.02 3.31
CA ASN A 763 -32.06 -19.57 3.84
C ASN A 763 -32.07 -19.97 5.32
N SER A 764 -31.11 -19.53 6.14
CA SER A 764 -31.03 -19.90 7.57
C SER A 764 -31.91 -19.08 8.53
N ASP A 765 -33.10 -18.66 8.10
CA ASP A 765 -34.02 -17.83 8.92
C ASP A 765 -35.29 -18.56 9.41
N LYS A 766 -35.41 -19.89 9.32
CA LYS A 766 -36.70 -20.58 9.65
C LYS A 766 -36.66 -21.95 10.33
N GLU A 767 -35.61 -22.35 11.03
CA GLU A 767 -35.65 -23.58 11.85
C GLU A 767 -35.21 -23.32 13.30
N ALA A 768 -35.94 -22.42 13.95
CA ALA A 768 -36.08 -22.39 15.40
C ALA A 768 -37.45 -22.98 15.71
N ASP A 769 -37.49 -24.29 16.02
CA ASP A 769 -38.54 -25.02 16.74
C ASP A 769 -38.46 -26.49 16.31
N LEU A 770 -37.73 -27.33 17.06
CA LEU A 770 -37.93 -28.80 17.20
C LEU A 770 -36.71 -29.49 17.85
N PHE A 771 -36.33 -29.13 19.08
CA PHE A 771 -35.52 -30.02 19.93
C PHE A 771 -35.84 -29.77 21.42
N PHE A 772 -37.05 -30.10 21.82
CA PHE A 772 -37.39 -30.49 23.20
C PHE A 772 -37.92 -31.92 23.17
N ILE A 773 -37.77 -32.63 24.29
CA ILE A 773 -38.01 -34.06 24.56
C ILE A 773 -36.72 -34.89 24.33
N GLY A 774 -36.04 -35.45 25.33
CA GLY A 774 -36.36 -35.65 26.74
C GLY A 774 -35.71 -36.97 27.16
N ALA A 775 -34.73 -36.91 28.05
CA ALA A 775 -34.27 -38.08 28.79
C ALA A 775 -33.74 -37.61 30.15
N ASN A 776 -34.43 -38.02 31.19
CA ASN A 776 -34.04 -37.93 32.59
C ASN A 776 -34.61 -39.20 33.24
N PRO A 777 -34.03 -39.72 34.33
CA PRO A 777 -32.68 -39.55 34.85
C PRO A 777 -31.73 -40.70 34.49
#